data_AF-A0A938B8D1-F1
#
_entry.id   AF-A0A938B8D1-F1
#
_cell.length_a   1.000
_cell.length_b   1.000
_cell.length_c   1.000
_cell.angle_alpha   90.00
_cell.angle_beta   90.00
_cell.angle_gamma   90.00
#
_symmetry.space_group_name_H-M   'P 1'
#
loop_
_entity.id
_entity.type
_entity.pdbx_description
1 polymer ?
#
loop_
_entity_poly.entity_id
_entity_poly.type
_entity_poly.pdbx_seq_one_letter_code
_entity_poly.pdbx_strand_id
1 'polypeptide(L)'
;MSLKLRIYYNAIFGAIGGLIGWFIIESFFSLDNINIFLSDAIWGVVMGFLIGAFIGAVDGSLSQNLYRILVGCSGGALMGAVGGMVGLTIGEGLFLLGGGGIVGRSLGWAIFGLLVGTSEGLVNRSPQKVSYGTIGGAIGGLIGGSVFDALSRAFAHQAQNLMNQTLSRAVGLIVLGASIGALIGLVEDILKVAWLKVTSGKHEGKEFTITKKVTVIGAAEQSDIPLFGDAQIAQHHAQICQDKKEFWLEEISTQNNSFVNQQLITAPQMLNHGDTIQLGQTKVLFNYPKGTSPLSPPSPKAFGEGGRGGEVKENINMKVKPRHLSFLAIIFALFILSAPISFSFTVTISQIDHRSNFPSIILHVSVTDPSGQPIQHLEQEAFSITEDDRPVHISAFWGTGVEVPITTVLVIDKSGSMANAGKLTGAKQAAIKFVILARQTDKIGLIVFSDSVKVIQDITIPNGLLQQRIQNIQKGSGTAYYDAVYKAIENLSAIEGRKAVVALTDGKDNKSHVSMNTVIQFAQENSTPLYIVGLGTLSATGDAGIDEASLKQMANQTGGRYFYSPSAAELENLYKLIMTQIQNEYQITYTSPRPQKDGTRRRVTVTVTYNAVEKKAENSYLVPGVIGSGFGAQWWVFLALLLPLIFLLFLPTIIKKLIVHHKLAPAQTATAVTATPPVQQISGLVSKPLNSGVASTPASQVPTPTPLPSPLLGGAGGGWEEPGVDRRESAQQSVAPTTPTAAALIASGHHFSVDRFPLSKAIINIGRETGNDLVINHESVSRRHAQIKQEQGRYVVYDLGSTNGTFVSYTGDLTKERRVTQNALKNGSLVRFGNVTFLLELINK
;
A
#
# COMPACT_ATOMS: atom_id res chain seq x y z
N MET A 1 15.99 -24.60 17.79
CA MET A 1 15.02 -24.50 16.69
C MET A 1 15.50 -25.35 15.53
N SER A 2 14.72 -26.35 15.14
CA SER A 2 14.97 -27.15 13.93
C SER A 2 14.36 -26.49 12.69
N LEU A 3 14.82 -26.84 11.48
CA LEU A 3 14.31 -26.20 10.25
C LEU A 3 12.78 -26.34 10.06
N LYS A 4 12.17 -27.45 10.47
CA LYS A 4 10.70 -27.62 10.45
C LYS A 4 9.95 -26.48 11.17
N LEU A 5 10.58 -25.86 12.17
CA LEU A 5 10.02 -24.74 12.91
C LEU A 5 10.19 -23.41 12.16
N ARG A 6 11.18 -23.26 11.25
CA ARG A 6 11.28 -22.09 10.35
C ARG A 6 10.18 -22.09 9.31
N ILE A 7 9.78 -23.25 8.76
CA ILE A 7 8.61 -23.40 7.88
C ILE A 7 7.35 -22.82 8.56
N TYR A 8 7.13 -23.20 9.83
CA TYR A 8 6.01 -22.72 10.66
C TYR A 8 6.05 -21.20 10.89
N TYR A 9 7.22 -20.64 11.23
CA TYR A 9 7.35 -19.19 11.42
C TYR A 9 7.18 -18.41 10.10
N ASN A 10 7.76 -18.86 8.98
CA ASN A 10 7.53 -18.22 7.68
C ASN A 10 6.05 -18.20 7.31
N ALA A 11 5.32 -19.29 7.53
CA ALA A 11 3.88 -19.37 7.28
C ALA A 11 3.07 -18.37 8.13
N ILE A 12 3.38 -18.24 9.43
CA ILE A 12 2.66 -17.33 10.33
C ILE A 12 2.98 -15.87 10.04
N PHE A 13 4.25 -15.52 9.79
CA PHE A 13 4.60 -14.16 9.40
C PHE A 13 3.96 -13.78 8.06
N GLY A 14 3.98 -14.67 7.06
CA GLY A 14 3.26 -14.46 5.80
C GLY A 14 1.75 -14.27 5.99
N ALA A 15 1.11 -15.09 6.83
CA ALA A 15 -0.31 -14.94 7.19
C ALA A 15 -0.63 -13.59 7.85
N ILE A 16 0.21 -13.12 8.78
CA ILE A 16 0.06 -11.83 9.46
C ILE A 16 0.24 -10.68 8.46
N GLY A 17 1.24 -10.75 7.57
CA GLY A 17 1.44 -9.79 6.49
C GLY A 17 0.23 -9.72 5.54
N GLY A 18 -0.38 -10.87 5.22
CA GLY A 18 -1.61 -10.97 4.43
C GLY A 18 -2.82 -10.32 5.11
N LEU A 19 -3.03 -10.60 6.41
CA LEU A 19 -4.11 -10.01 7.20
C LEU A 19 -3.96 -8.49 7.38
N ILE A 20 -2.75 -8.00 7.64
CA ILE A 20 -2.48 -6.57 7.78
C ILE A 20 -2.60 -5.86 6.42
N GLY A 21 -2.19 -6.51 5.33
CA GLY A 21 -2.40 -6.02 3.96
C GLY A 21 -3.88 -5.85 3.63
N TRP A 22 -4.69 -6.89 3.86
CA TRP A 22 -6.13 -6.83 3.72
C TRP A 22 -6.74 -5.66 4.52
N PHE A 23 -6.41 -5.58 5.82
CA PHE A 23 -6.97 -4.56 6.71
C PHE A 23 -6.58 -3.14 6.27
N ILE A 24 -5.33 -2.91 5.87
CA ILE A 24 -4.89 -1.59 5.41
C ILE A 24 -5.57 -1.19 4.09
N ILE A 25 -5.71 -2.09 3.13
CA ILE A 25 -6.32 -1.74 1.84
C ILE A 25 -7.81 -1.44 2.01
N GLU A 26 -8.57 -2.34 2.65
CA GLU A 26 -10.02 -2.16 2.87
C GLU A 26 -10.36 -1.00 3.83
N SER A 27 -9.39 -0.51 4.63
CA SER A 27 -9.58 0.63 5.54
C SER A 27 -9.14 1.98 4.97
N PHE A 28 -8.21 2.03 4.02
CA PHE A 28 -7.58 3.28 3.56
C PHE A 28 -7.63 3.53 2.04
N PHE A 29 -7.99 2.54 1.22
CA PHE A 29 -7.89 2.63 -0.25
C PHE A 29 -9.22 2.33 -0.96
N SER A 30 -9.91 3.38 -1.41
CA SER A 30 -11.09 3.27 -2.30
C SER A 30 -10.65 3.46 -3.75
N LEU A 31 -10.34 2.36 -4.45
CA LEU A 31 -9.72 2.38 -5.79
C LEU A 31 -10.73 2.28 -6.95
N ASP A 32 -12.03 2.21 -6.65
CA ASP A 32 -13.13 1.91 -7.59
C ASP A 32 -13.29 2.89 -8.77
N ASN A 33 -12.66 4.07 -8.71
CA ASN A 33 -12.72 5.11 -9.75
C ASN A 33 -11.40 5.23 -10.56
N ILE A 34 -10.44 4.32 -10.35
CA ILE A 34 -9.10 4.36 -10.95
C ILE A 34 -8.99 3.29 -12.05
N ASN A 35 -8.13 3.53 -13.06
CA ASN A 35 -7.83 2.54 -14.11
C ASN A 35 -7.46 1.18 -13.48
N ILE A 36 -8.04 0.08 -13.98
CA ILE A 36 -7.89 -1.27 -13.41
C ILE A 36 -6.43 -1.68 -13.18
N PHE A 37 -5.53 -1.43 -14.13
CA PHE A 37 -4.11 -1.74 -13.98
C PHE A 37 -3.42 -0.88 -12.90
N LEU A 38 -3.88 0.35 -12.69
CA LEU A 38 -3.36 1.21 -11.63
C LEU A 38 -3.97 0.88 -10.25
N SER A 39 -5.23 0.44 -10.20
CA SER A 39 -5.81 -0.20 -9.01
C SER A 39 -4.99 -1.41 -8.60
N ASP A 40 -4.76 -2.34 -9.53
CA ASP A 40 -4.06 -3.61 -9.26
C ASP A 40 -2.57 -3.39 -8.95
N ALA A 41 -1.95 -2.36 -9.55
CA ALA A 41 -0.63 -1.90 -9.16
C ALA A 41 -0.59 -1.42 -7.69
N ILE A 42 -1.57 -0.62 -7.24
CA ILE A 42 -1.62 -0.10 -5.86
C ILE A 42 -1.93 -1.23 -4.86
N TRP A 43 -2.92 -2.08 -5.15
CA TRP A 43 -3.19 -3.32 -4.38
C TRP A 43 -1.92 -4.16 -4.25
N GLY A 44 -1.21 -4.36 -5.36
CA GLY A 44 0.03 -5.11 -5.43
C GLY A 44 1.15 -4.50 -4.59
N VAL A 45 1.38 -3.19 -4.70
CA VAL A 45 2.36 -2.46 -3.88
C VAL A 45 2.10 -2.67 -2.40
N VAL A 46 0.86 -2.47 -1.93
CA VAL A 46 0.53 -2.55 -0.50
C VAL A 46 0.58 -3.98 0.03
N MET A 47 -0.06 -4.95 -0.66
CA MET A 47 0.01 -6.37 -0.26
C MET A 47 1.43 -6.91 -0.27
N GLY A 48 2.20 -6.56 -1.31
CA GLY A 48 3.57 -6.99 -1.49
C GLY A 48 4.52 -6.38 -0.47
N PHE A 49 4.39 -5.09 -0.17
CA PHE A 49 5.14 -4.43 0.89
C PHE A 49 4.97 -5.18 2.22
N LEU A 50 3.73 -5.54 2.59
CA LEU A 50 3.42 -6.11 3.89
C LEU A 50 3.76 -7.60 3.98
N ILE A 51 3.40 -8.43 2.99
CA ILE A 51 3.79 -9.85 2.95
C ILE A 51 5.32 -9.97 2.88
N GLY A 52 5.97 -9.16 2.04
CA GLY A 52 7.43 -9.11 1.91
C GLY A 52 8.13 -8.68 3.20
N ALA A 53 7.66 -7.61 3.86
CA ALA A 53 8.21 -7.15 5.13
C ALA A 53 8.18 -8.23 6.22
N PHE A 54 7.04 -8.90 6.39
CA PHE A 54 6.90 -9.93 7.41
C PHE A 54 7.70 -11.20 7.10
N ILE A 55 7.73 -11.68 5.85
CA ILE A 55 8.57 -12.84 5.49
C ILE A 55 10.06 -12.52 5.65
N GLY A 56 10.50 -11.33 5.22
CA GLY A 56 11.89 -10.88 5.41
C GLY A 56 12.31 -10.75 6.88
N ALA A 57 11.37 -10.50 7.80
CA ALA A 57 11.65 -10.39 9.24
C ALA A 57 12.07 -11.72 9.90
N VAL A 58 11.73 -12.88 9.33
CA VAL A 58 11.76 -14.16 10.06
C VAL A 58 13.17 -14.60 10.44
N ASP A 59 14.14 -14.50 9.53
CA ASP A 59 15.55 -14.81 9.81
C ASP A 59 16.09 -13.97 10.98
N GLY A 60 15.73 -12.68 11.04
CA GLY A 60 16.05 -11.78 12.14
C GLY A 60 15.36 -12.18 13.45
N SER A 61 14.08 -12.54 13.38
CA SER A 61 13.29 -12.97 14.55
C SER A 61 13.80 -14.28 15.16
N LEU A 62 14.19 -15.26 14.32
CA LEU A 62 14.74 -16.55 14.76
C LEU A 62 16.17 -16.43 15.30
N SER A 63 16.99 -15.56 14.70
CA SER A 63 18.32 -15.22 15.22
C SER A 63 18.28 -14.31 16.46
N GLN A 64 17.15 -13.64 16.73
CA GLN A 64 16.95 -12.67 17.81
C GLN A 64 17.86 -11.44 17.65
N ASN A 65 18.00 -10.97 16.42
CA ASN A 65 18.94 -9.94 15.97
C ASN A 65 18.15 -8.79 15.33
N LEU A 66 18.13 -7.63 15.98
CA LEU A 66 17.27 -6.51 15.57
C LEU A 66 17.75 -5.87 14.26
N TYR A 67 19.06 -5.80 14.02
CA TYR A 67 19.59 -5.34 12.75
C TYR A 67 19.09 -6.20 11.57
N ARG A 68 19.13 -7.53 11.72
CA ARG A 68 18.60 -8.48 10.72
C ARG A 68 17.09 -8.37 10.53
N ILE A 69 16.31 -8.11 11.60
CA ILE A 69 14.88 -7.82 11.46
C ILE A 69 14.67 -6.58 10.59
N LEU A 70 15.34 -5.46 10.90
CA LEU A 70 15.13 -4.19 10.19
C LEU A 70 15.57 -4.25 8.72
N VAL A 71 16.73 -4.85 8.42
CA VAL A 71 17.21 -5.03 7.04
C VAL A 71 16.34 -6.04 6.28
N GLY A 72 15.90 -7.11 6.96
CA GLY A 72 14.96 -8.10 6.43
C GLY A 72 13.60 -7.50 6.05
N CYS A 73 12.97 -6.77 6.98
CA CYS A 73 11.74 -6.02 6.72
C CYS A 73 11.92 -5.06 5.54
N SER A 74 13.01 -4.29 5.50
CA SER A 74 13.22 -3.24 4.49
C SER A 74 13.42 -3.81 3.07
N GLY A 75 14.30 -4.81 2.93
CA GLY A 75 14.53 -5.47 1.63
C GLY A 75 13.36 -6.33 1.19
N GLY A 76 12.69 -7.01 2.15
CA GLY A 76 11.45 -7.74 1.95
C GLY A 76 10.33 -6.84 1.44
N ALA A 77 10.11 -5.70 2.09
CA ALA A 77 9.08 -4.74 1.71
C ALA A 77 9.30 -4.15 0.31
N LEU A 78 10.52 -3.74 -0.01
CA LEU A 78 10.83 -3.13 -1.31
C LEU A 78 10.67 -4.13 -2.46
N MET A 79 11.26 -5.33 -2.34
CA MET A 79 11.14 -6.37 -3.37
C MET A 79 9.72 -6.93 -3.46
N GLY A 80 9.01 -7.02 -2.33
CA GLY A 80 7.61 -7.41 -2.29
C GLY A 80 6.70 -6.39 -2.97
N ALA A 81 6.88 -5.10 -2.71
CA ALA A 81 6.11 -4.02 -3.34
C ALA A 81 6.28 -4.00 -4.88
N VAL A 82 7.53 -4.11 -5.36
CA VAL A 82 7.81 -4.28 -6.80
C VAL A 82 7.18 -5.57 -7.33
N GLY A 83 7.29 -6.66 -6.57
CA GLY A 83 6.73 -7.97 -6.91
C GLY A 83 5.21 -7.97 -7.04
N GLY A 84 4.50 -7.24 -6.19
CA GLY A 84 3.05 -7.10 -6.26
C GLY A 84 2.61 -6.19 -7.39
N MET A 85 3.27 -5.03 -7.54
CA MET A 85 3.00 -4.10 -8.65
C MET A 85 3.11 -4.80 -10.01
N VAL A 86 4.19 -5.56 -10.22
CA VAL A 86 4.46 -6.29 -11.47
C VAL A 86 3.61 -7.56 -11.58
N GLY A 87 3.49 -8.32 -10.50
CA GLY A 87 2.77 -9.60 -10.48
C GLY A 87 1.27 -9.46 -10.75
N LEU A 88 0.60 -8.45 -10.15
CA LEU A 88 -0.82 -8.23 -10.37
C LEU A 88 -1.12 -7.58 -11.72
N THR A 89 -0.34 -6.59 -12.16
CA THR A 89 -0.56 -5.96 -13.48
C THR A 89 -0.31 -6.92 -14.65
N ILE A 90 0.72 -7.78 -14.58
CA ILE A 90 0.91 -8.86 -15.56
C ILE A 90 -0.18 -9.93 -15.39
N GLY A 91 -0.58 -10.25 -14.16
CA GLY A 91 -1.67 -11.19 -13.88
C GLY A 91 -3.00 -10.82 -14.53
N GLU A 92 -3.44 -9.57 -14.38
CA GLU A 92 -4.69 -9.09 -15.00
C GLU A 92 -4.53 -8.94 -16.52
N GLY A 93 -3.35 -8.52 -17.02
CA GLY A 93 -3.06 -8.56 -18.46
C GLY A 93 -3.18 -9.96 -19.07
N LEU A 94 -2.66 -10.99 -18.39
CA LEU A 94 -2.78 -12.40 -18.79
C LEU A 94 -4.22 -12.94 -18.61
N PHE A 95 -4.96 -12.46 -17.61
CA PHE A 95 -6.36 -12.82 -17.39
C PHE A 95 -7.27 -12.28 -18.51
N LEU A 96 -7.07 -11.02 -18.92
CA LEU A 96 -7.78 -10.39 -20.03
C LEU A 96 -7.45 -11.06 -21.37
N LEU A 97 -6.17 -11.31 -21.67
CA LEU A 97 -5.74 -12.05 -22.86
C LEU A 97 -6.23 -13.51 -22.85
N GLY A 98 -6.34 -14.13 -21.68
CA GLY A 98 -6.83 -15.49 -21.47
C GLY A 98 -8.35 -15.62 -21.37
N GLY A 99 -9.13 -14.58 -21.72
CA GLY A 99 -10.59 -14.64 -21.74
C GLY A 99 -11.26 -14.86 -20.37
N GLY A 100 -10.61 -14.41 -19.28
CA GLY A 100 -11.11 -14.58 -17.91
C GLY A 100 -10.80 -15.94 -17.25
N GLY A 101 -9.93 -16.74 -17.87
CA GLY A 101 -9.50 -18.03 -17.32
C GLY A 101 -8.64 -17.92 -16.04
N ILE A 102 -8.84 -18.84 -15.10
CA ILE A 102 -8.11 -18.92 -13.80
C ILE A 102 -6.59 -18.84 -13.99
N VAL A 103 -6.07 -19.46 -15.07
CA VAL A 103 -4.64 -19.55 -15.39
C VAL A 103 -3.94 -18.19 -15.39
N GLY A 104 -4.57 -17.13 -15.92
CA GLY A 104 -3.95 -15.79 -15.96
C GLY A 104 -3.68 -15.22 -14.56
N ARG A 105 -4.66 -15.36 -13.65
CA ARG A 105 -4.53 -14.90 -12.26
C ARG A 105 -3.59 -15.79 -11.44
N SER A 106 -3.64 -17.11 -11.61
CA SER A 106 -2.69 -18.02 -10.96
C SER A 106 -1.24 -17.76 -11.39
N LEU A 107 -1.00 -17.35 -12.65
CA LEU A 107 0.32 -16.91 -13.13
C LEU A 107 0.73 -15.56 -12.52
N GLY A 108 -0.18 -14.58 -12.42
CA GLY A 108 0.07 -13.32 -11.72
C GLY A 108 0.51 -13.52 -10.26
N TRP A 109 -0.23 -14.37 -9.53
CA TRP A 109 0.13 -14.75 -8.16
C TRP A 109 1.45 -15.53 -8.07
N ALA A 110 1.79 -16.34 -9.07
CA ALA A 110 3.09 -17.00 -9.15
C ALA A 110 4.24 -15.99 -9.34
N ILE A 111 4.09 -15.00 -10.24
CA ILE A 111 5.08 -13.91 -10.45
C ILE A 111 5.22 -13.06 -9.18
N PHE A 112 4.12 -12.75 -8.51
CA PHE A 112 4.11 -12.07 -7.22
C PHE A 112 4.94 -12.84 -6.17
N GLY A 113 4.58 -14.10 -5.93
CA GLY A 113 5.24 -14.95 -4.94
C GLY A 113 6.71 -15.17 -5.25
N LEU A 114 7.07 -15.32 -6.54
CA LEU A 114 8.45 -15.41 -7.01
C LEU A 114 9.27 -14.20 -6.56
N LEU A 115 8.78 -12.98 -6.84
CA LEU A 115 9.51 -11.75 -6.55
C LEU A 115 9.56 -11.45 -5.04
N VAL A 116 8.49 -11.72 -4.29
CA VAL A 116 8.53 -11.75 -2.81
C VAL A 116 9.61 -12.72 -2.31
N GLY A 117 9.69 -13.91 -2.90
CA GLY A 117 10.66 -14.95 -2.56
C GLY A 117 12.12 -14.58 -2.83
N THR A 118 12.42 -13.81 -3.88
CA THR A 118 13.80 -13.34 -4.14
C THR A 118 14.39 -12.51 -2.99
N SER A 119 13.53 -11.83 -2.22
CA SER A 119 13.90 -10.82 -1.24
C SER A 119 14.76 -11.36 -0.09
N GLU A 120 14.41 -12.53 0.46
CA GLU A 120 15.11 -13.16 1.58
C GLU A 120 16.57 -13.48 1.21
N GLY A 121 16.81 -13.94 -0.01
CA GLY A 121 18.15 -14.21 -0.51
C GLY A 121 18.96 -12.95 -0.81
N LEU A 122 18.30 -11.90 -1.32
CA LEU A 122 18.94 -10.62 -1.65
C LEU A 122 19.38 -9.90 -0.36
N VAL A 123 18.50 -9.83 0.64
CA VAL A 123 18.79 -9.37 2.01
C VAL A 123 19.99 -10.11 2.60
N ASN A 124 19.96 -11.44 2.56
CA ASN A 124 21.02 -12.27 3.13
C ASN A 124 22.33 -12.27 2.31
N ARG A 125 22.34 -11.66 1.11
CA ARG A 125 23.46 -11.74 0.13
C ARG A 125 23.87 -13.20 -0.17
N SER A 126 22.88 -14.08 -0.38
CA SER A 126 23.09 -15.50 -0.69
C SER A 126 22.35 -15.89 -1.98
N PRO A 127 23.05 -16.20 -3.09
CA PRO A 127 22.40 -16.57 -4.35
C PRO A 127 21.66 -17.91 -4.25
N GLN A 128 22.07 -18.80 -3.34
CA GLN A 128 21.35 -20.04 -3.03
C GLN A 128 20.01 -19.72 -2.37
N LYS A 129 19.96 -18.86 -1.34
CA LYS A 129 18.68 -18.40 -0.77
C LYS A 129 17.82 -17.63 -1.78
N VAL A 130 18.42 -16.86 -2.71
CA VAL A 130 17.64 -16.23 -3.80
C VAL A 130 16.92 -17.31 -4.60
N SER A 131 17.63 -18.34 -5.05
CA SER A 131 17.04 -19.46 -5.82
C SER A 131 15.95 -20.20 -5.03
N TYR A 132 16.23 -20.58 -3.78
CA TYR A 132 15.26 -21.30 -2.94
C TYR A 132 13.99 -20.47 -2.67
N GLY A 133 14.14 -19.20 -2.32
CA GLY A 133 13.04 -18.29 -2.11
C GLY A 133 12.26 -18.02 -3.40
N THR A 134 12.93 -17.81 -4.53
CA THR A 134 12.32 -17.66 -5.86
C THR A 134 11.40 -18.84 -6.20
N ILE A 135 11.88 -20.07 -6.01
CA ILE A 135 11.13 -21.30 -6.33
C ILE A 135 9.98 -21.52 -5.34
N GLY A 136 10.26 -21.47 -4.03
CA GLY A 136 9.23 -21.67 -2.99
C GLY A 136 8.15 -20.60 -3.02
N GLY A 137 8.55 -19.34 -3.29
CA GLY A 137 7.65 -18.21 -3.47
C GLY A 137 6.78 -18.36 -4.72
N ALA A 138 7.34 -18.76 -5.87
CA ALA A 138 6.57 -18.97 -7.09
C ALA A 138 5.48 -20.05 -6.92
N ILE A 139 5.83 -21.19 -6.32
CA ILE A 139 4.88 -22.29 -6.07
C ILE A 139 3.86 -21.88 -5.00
N GLY A 140 4.29 -21.21 -3.92
CA GLY A 140 3.42 -20.73 -2.85
C GLY A 140 2.44 -19.65 -3.31
N GLY A 141 2.86 -18.78 -4.22
CA GLY A 141 2.01 -17.81 -4.90
C GLY A 141 1.00 -18.47 -5.82
N LEU A 142 1.42 -19.43 -6.66
CA LEU A 142 0.52 -20.17 -7.54
C LEU A 142 -0.56 -20.92 -6.75
N ILE A 143 -0.18 -21.68 -5.72
CA ILE A 143 -1.12 -22.45 -4.90
C ILE A 143 -2.01 -21.53 -4.07
N GLY A 144 -1.42 -20.60 -3.31
CA GLY A 144 -2.15 -19.67 -2.45
C GLY A 144 -3.11 -18.77 -3.24
N GLY A 145 -2.68 -18.28 -4.41
CA GLY A 145 -3.49 -17.47 -5.31
C GLY A 145 -4.64 -18.23 -5.97
N SER A 146 -4.42 -19.51 -6.31
CA SER A 146 -5.49 -20.37 -6.83
C SER A 146 -6.53 -20.71 -5.76
N VAL A 147 -6.11 -20.89 -4.50
CA VAL A 147 -7.02 -21.06 -3.36
C VAL A 147 -7.75 -19.74 -3.05
N PHE A 148 -7.08 -18.59 -3.14
CA PHE A 148 -7.71 -17.26 -3.00
C PHE A 148 -8.82 -17.03 -4.05
N ASP A 149 -8.56 -17.33 -5.32
CA ASP A 149 -9.55 -17.16 -6.40
C ASP A 149 -10.72 -18.15 -6.23
N ALA A 150 -10.44 -19.41 -5.87
CA ALA A 150 -11.46 -20.42 -5.57
C ALA A 150 -12.36 -20.05 -4.37
N LEU A 151 -11.77 -19.58 -3.26
CA LEU A 151 -12.51 -19.06 -2.10
C LEU A 151 -13.34 -17.83 -2.49
N SER A 152 -12.77 -16.90 -3.25
CA SER A 152 -13.47 -15.69 -3.70
C SER A 152 -14.70 -16.04 -4.53
N ARG A 153 -14.61 -17.00 -5.45
CA ARG A 153 -15.77 -17.49 -6.23
C ARG A 153 -16.80 -18.22 -5.35
N ALA A 154 -16.36 -19.12 -4.49
CA ALA A 154 -17.25 -19.90 -3.63
C ALA A 154 -18.08 -18.99 -2.69
N PHE A 155 -17.43 -17.99 -2.07
CA PHE A 155 -18.12 -17.01 -1.24
C PHE A 155 -18.95 -16.02 -2.07
N ALA A 156 -18.54 -15.64 -3.28
CA ALA A 156 -19.36 -14.78 -4.16
C ALA A 156 -20.73 -15.41 -4.48
N HIS A 157 -20.80 -16.73 -4.68
CA HIS A 157 -22.07 -17.44 -4.88
C HIS A 157 -22.96 -17.55 -3.62
N GLN A 158 -22.43 -17.30 -2.42
CA GLN A 158 -23.13 -17.51 -1.14
C GLN A 158 -23.28 -16.23 -0.29
N ALA A 159 -22.65 -15.12 -0.68
CA ALA A 159 -22.58 -13.89 0.10
C ALA A 159 -23.72 -12.90 -0.20
N GLN A 160 -24.88 -13.11 0.42
CA GLN A 160 -25.96 -12.10 0.44
C GLN A 160 -25.58 -10.83 1.23
N ASN A 161 -24.53 -10.87 2.08
CA ASN A 161 -24.08 -9.77 2.94
C ASN A 161 -22.60 -9.42 2.73
N LEU A 162 -22.26 -8.13 2.78
CA LEU A 162 -20.89 -7.60 2.59
C LEU A 162 -19.85 -8.20 3.56
N MET A 163 -20.28 -8.56 4.78
CA MET A 163 -19.41 -9.16 5.79
C MET A 163 -18.83 -10.52 5.34
N ASN A 164 -19.53 -11.25 4.47
CA ASN A 164 -19.05 -12.53 3.94
C ASN A 164 -18.02 -12.33 2.82
N GLN A 165 -18.14 -11.26 2.00
CA GLN A 165 -17.22 -10.95 0.91
C GLN A 165 -15.88 -10.36 1.42
N THR A 166 -15.95 -9.49 2.43
CA THR A 166 -14.77 -8.93 3.08
C THR A 166 -14.01 -10.01 3.88
N LEU A 167 -14.73 -10.88 4.61
CA LEU A 167 -14.12 -12.00 5.32
C LEU A 167 -13.49 -13.04 4.38
N SER A 168 -14.09 -13.34 3.22
CA SER A 168 -13.50 -14.30 2.28
C SER A 168 -12.20 -13.79 1.67
N ARG A 169 -12.10 -12.48 1.38
CA ARG A 169 -10.83 -11.83 0.99
C ARG A 169 -9.79 -11.93 2.11
N ALA A 170 -10.17 -11.63 3.35
CA ALA A 170 -9.27 -11.72 4.51
C ALA A 170 -8.68 -13.13 4.67
N VAL A 171 -9.54 -14.16 4.67
CA VAL A 171 -9.13 -15.57 4.78
C VAL A 171 -8.27 -15.99 3.59
N GLY A 172 -8.64 -15.60 2.37
CA GLY A 172 -7.86 -15.91 1.17
C GLY A 172 -6.46 -15.28 1.20
N LEU A 173 -6.32 -14.03 1.66
CA LEU A 173 -5.03 -13.34 1.75
C LEU A 173 -4.16 -13.86 2.90
N ILE A 174 -4.77 -14.30 4.02
CA ILE A 174 -4.10 -15.10 5.06
C ILE A 174 -3.52 -16.39 4.46
N VAL A 175 -4.32 -17.13 3.69
CA VAL A 175 -3.90 -18.41 3.07
C VAL A 175 -2.82 -18.20 2.01
N LEU A 176 -2.92 -17.16 1.19
CA LEU A 176 -1.89 -16.75 0.23
C LEU A 176 -0.55 -16.47 0.91
N GLY A 177 -0.54 -15.57 1.91
CA GLY A 177 0.66 -15.23 2.66
C GLY A 177 1.27 -16.44 3.37
N ALA A 178 0.42 -17.28 3.97
CA ALA A 178 0.85 -18.54 4.59
C ALA A 178 1.47 -19.51 3.59
N SER A 179 0.90 -19.66 2.39
CA SER A 179 1.42 -20.55 1.34
C SER A 179 2.78 -20.09 0.80
N ILE A 180 2.93 -18.79 0.54
CA ILE A 180 4.21 -18.20 0.12
C ILE A 180 5.27 -18.45 1.19
N GLY A 181 5.01 -18.08 2.45
CA GLY A 181 5.96 -18.28 3.55
C GLY A 181 6.31 -19.75 3.79
N ALA A 182 5.29 -20.62 3.86
CA ALA A 182 5.48 -22.06 4.07
C ALA A 182 6.34 -22.70 2.98
N LEU A 183 6.10 -22.40 1.70
CA LEU A 183 6.83 -23.03 0.60
C LEU A 183 8.22 -22.43 0.38
N ILE A 184 8.47 -21.15 0.69
CA ILE A 184 9.84 -20.62 0.82
C ILE A 184 10.62 -21.43 1.87
N GLY A 185 10.04 -21.62 3.07
CA GLY A 185 10.69 -22.38 4.14
C GLY A 185 10.89 -23.87 3.81
N LEU A 186 9.92 -24.50 3.14
CA LEU A 186 9.97 -25.90 2.75
C LEU A 186 11.01 -26.15 1.65
N VAL A 187 11.11 -25.26 0.66
CA VAL A 187 12.10 -25.39 -0.42
C VAL A 187 13.52 -25.23 0.12
N GLU A 188 13.78 -24.35 1.10
CA GLU A 188 15.09 -24.34 1.77
C GLU A 188 15.32 -25.61 2.64
N ASP A 189 14.31 -26.14 3.34
CA ASP A 189 14.46 -27.38 4.13
C ASP A 189 14.82 -28.60 3.26
N ILE A 190 14.30 -28.65 2.03
CA ILE A 190 14.56 -29.72 1.05
C ILE A 190 15.89 -29.50 0.30
N LEU A 191 16.22 -28.26 -0.10
CA LEU A 191 17.36 -27.99 -1.01
C LEU A 191 18.67 -27.55 -0.32
N LYS A 192 18.68 -27.36 1.00
CA LYS A 192 19.90 -27.01 1.77
C LYS A 192 21.05 -27.99 1.52
N VAL A 193 22.25 -27.46 1.29
CA VAL A 193 23.45 -28.29 1.04
C VAL A 193 24.11 -28.72 2.35
N ALA A 194 24.21 -27.83 3.34
CA ALA A 194 24.72 -28.13 4.67
C ALA A 194 24.11 -27.22 5.75
N TRP A 195 24.21 -27.63 7.01
CA TRP A 195 23.80 -26.84 8.17
C TRP A 195 24.64 -27.15 9.41
N LEU A 196 24.82 -26.14 10.27
CA LEU A 196 25.30 -26.31 11.64
C LEU A 196 24.12 -26.51 12.59
N LYS A 197 24.31 -27.31 13.64
CA LYS A 197 23.36 -27.48 14.74
C LYS A 197 24.07 -27.28 16.08
N VAL A 198 23.67 -26.27 16.84
CA VAL A 198 24.27 -26.03 18.16
C VAL A 198 23.91 -27.18 19.11
N THR A 199 24.91 -27.82 19.69
CA THR A 199 24.79 -28.95 20.63
C THR A 199 25.11 -28.56 22.08
N SER A 200 25.80 -27.44 22.31
CA SER A 200 26.04 -26.84 23.63
C SER A 200 26.21 -25.33 23.52
N GLY A 201 25.79 -24.58 24.53
CA GLY A 201 25.92 -23.12 24.62
C GLY A 201 24.59 -22.37 24.56
N LYS A 202 24.62 -21.03 24.62
CA LYS A 202 23.42 -20.15 24.73
C LYS A 202 22.37 -20.34 23.61
N HIS A 203 22.78 -20.89 22.48
CA HIS A 203 21.93 -21.14 21.31
C HIS A 203 21.57 -22.63 21.10
N GLU A 204 21.66 -23.46 22.15
CA GLU A 204 21.44 -24.91 22.08
C GLU A 204 20.22 -25.33 21.23
N GLY A 205 20.45 -26.27 20.32
CA GLY A 205 19.47 -26.80 19.40
C GLY A 205 19.02 -25.85 18.29
N LYS A 206 19.57 -24.63 18.13
CA LYS A 206 19.41 -23.82 16.90
C LYS A 206 20.15 -24.50 15.74
N GLU A 207 19.49 -24.55 14.58
CA GLU A 207 20.06 -24.99 13.31
C GLU A 207 20.26 -23.78 12.39
N PHE A 208 21.42 -23.68 11.75
CA PHE A 208 21.82 -22.59 10.85
C PHE A 208 22.22 -23.17 9.49
N THR A 209 21.55 -22.78 8.41
CA THR A 209 21.88 -23.24 7.06
C THR A 209 23.14 -22.54 6.52
N ILE A 210 24.01 -23.32 5.87
CA ILE A 210 25.20 -22.82 5.18
C ILE A 210 24.80 -22.60 3.73
N THR A 211 24.72 -21.33 3.31
CA THR A 211 24.20 -20.93 1.98
C THR A 211 25.12 -19.93 1.25
N LYS A 212 26.36 -19.78 1.70
CA LYS A 212 27.36 -18.85 1.15
C LYS A 212 28.69 -19.58 0.95
N LYS A 213 29.43 -19.20 -0.10
CA LYS A 213 30.79 -19.70 -0.38
C LYS A 213 31.78 -19.48 0.76
N VAL A 214 31.56 -18.43 1.56
CA VAL A 214 32.25 -18.17 2.82
C VAL A 214 31.17 -17.78 3.82
N THR A 215 31.13 -18.45 4.96
CA THR A 215 30.11 -18.27 6.02
C THR A 215 30.83 -17.97 7.33
N VAL A 216 30.81 -16.72 7.77
CA VAL A 216 31.56 -16.27 8.96
C VAL A 216 30.79 -16.58 10.25
N ILE A 217 31.49 -17.15 11.23
CA ILE A 217 30.99 -17.53 12.55
C ILE A 217 31.68 -16.66 13.61
N GLY A 218 30.92 -16.10 14.55
CA GLY A 218 31.50 -15.30 15.64
C GLY A 218 30.46 -14.58 16.48
N ALA A 219 30.92 -13.79 17.45
CA ALA A 219 30.08 -13.05 18.39
C ALA A 219 29.49 -11.74 17.83
N ALA A 220 29.93 -11.26 16.66
CA ALA A 220 29.43 -10.03 16.06
C ALA A 220 28.00 -10.18 15.52
N GLU A 221 27.18 -9.12 15.67
CA GLU A 221 25.82 -9.06 15.12
C GLU A 221 25.78 -9.19 13.58
N GLN A 222 26.91 -8.92 12.92
CA GLN A 222 27.11 -8.98 11.47
C GLN A 222 27.66 -10.33 10.96
N SER A 223 28.20 -11.19 11.81
CA SER A 223 28.67 -12.54 11.41
C SER A 223 27.51 -13.37 10.90
N ASP A 224 27.71 -14.17 9.85
CA ASP A 224 26.65 -14.96 9.18
C ASP A 224 25.95 -15.94 10.11
N ILE A 225 26.72 -16.60 10.97
CA ILE A 225 26.25 -17.44 12.08
C ILE A 225 26.65 -16.74 13.39
N PRO A 226 25.77 -15.90 13.96
CA PRO A 226 26.08 -15.17 15.19
C PRO A 226 25.92 -16.07 16.42
N LEU A 227 27.00 -16.22 17.19
CA LEU A 227 27.05 -17.01 18.42
C LEU A 227 27.26 -16.09 19.62
N PHE A 228 26.18 -15.44 20.05
CA PHE A 228 26.21 -14.45 21.13
C PHE A 228 26.33 -15.08 22.52
N GLY A 229 26.99 -14.37 23.44
CA GLY A 229 26.95 -14.66 24.88
C GLY A 229 27.92 -15.72 25.38
N ASP A 230 28.89 -16.10 24.56
CA ASP A 230 30.09 -16.84 24.95
C ASP A 230 31.29 -15.89 24.84
N ALA A 231 31.94 -15.58 25.96
CA ALA A 231 33.01 -14.58 26.01
C ALA A 231 34.32 -15.05 25.37
N GLN A 232 34.43 -16.33 25.01
CA GLN A 232 35.61 -16.88 24.33
C GLN A 232 35.48 -16.84 22.80
N ILE A 233 34.28 -16.58 22.26
CA ILE A 233 34.07 -16.44 20.82
C ILE A 233 34.43 -15.01 20.38
N ALA A 234 35.38 -14.89 19.46
CA ALA A 234 35.76 -13.61 18.88
C ALA A 234 34.65 -13.03 17.98
N GLN A 235 34.68 -11.71 17.72
CA GLN A 235 33.68 -11.00 16.90
C GLN A 235 33.48 -11.67 15.52
N HIS A 236 34.59 -11.93 14.85
CA HIS A 236 34.71 -12.93 13.79
C HIS A 236 35.73 -13.95 14.29
N HIS A 237 35.34 -15.22 14.37
CA HIS A 237 36.13 -16.25 15.03
C HIS A 237 36.61 -17.27 13.99
N ALA A 238 35.72 -17.88 13.22
CA ALA A 238 36.10 -18.79 12.14
C ALA A 238 35.20 -18.61 10.91
N GLN A 239 35.58 -19.14 9.75
CA GLN A 239 34.72 -19.21 8.56
C GLN A 239 34.61 -20.62 8.00
N ILE A 240 33.41 -21.02 7.62
CA ILE A 240 33.22 -22.20 6.77
C ILE A 240 33.24 -21.75 5.32
N CYS A 241 34.23 -22.26 4.58
CA CYS A 241 34.35 -22.11 3.15
C CYS A 241 33.67 -23.29 2.44
N GLN A 242 33.06 -23.02 1.28
CA GLN A 242 32.37 -24.00 0.44
C GLN A 242 32.75 -23.81 -1.03
N ASP A 243 33.25 -24.87 -1.67
CA ASP A 243 33.13 -25.04 -3.12
C ASP A 243 32.32 -26.31 -3.44
N LYS A 244 31.34 -26.18 -4.34
CA LYS A 244 30.42 -27.25 -4.75
C LYS A 244 29.77 -27.97 -3.55
N LYS A 245 30.31 -29.14 -3.15
CA LYS A 245 29.87 -29.99 -2.03
C LYS A 245 30.97 -30.23 -0.98
N GLU A 246 32.14 -29.63 -1.17
CA GLU A 246 33.25 -29.68 -0.23
C GLU A 246 33.15 -28.49 0.72
N PHE A 247 33.38 -28.74 2.00
CA PHE A 247 33.30 -27.76 3.07
C PHE A 247 34.54 -27.87 3.94
N TRP A 248 35.11 -26.74 4.34
CA TRP A 248 36.23 -26.70 5.26
C TRP A 248 36.14 -25.48 6.18
N LEU A 249 36.74 -25.60 7.36
CA LEU A 249 36.77 -24.59 8.40
C LEU A 249 38.15 -23.92 8.43
N GLU A 250 38.16 -22.59 8.43
CA GLU A 250 39.35 -21.76 8.53
C GLU A 250 39.26 -20.87 9.78
N GLU A 251 40.37 -20.78 10.51
CA GLU A 251 40.50 -19.93 11.70
C GLU A 251 40.69 -18.45 11.30
N ILE A 252 40.00 -17.53 11.98
CA ILE A 252 40.16 -16.07 11.82
C ILE A 252 40.64 -15.44 13.14
N SER A 253 40.35 -16.07 14.27
CA SER A 253 40.65 -15.60 15.61
C SER A 253 42.15 -15.61 15.90
N THR A 254 42.65 -14.53 16.49
CA THR A 254 44.02 -14.45 17.04
C THR A 254 44.07 -14.61 18.57
N GLN A 255 42.92 -14.81 19.22
CA GLN A 255 42.78 -14.71 20.68
C GLN A 255 42.29 -15.99 21.37
N ASN A 256 41.52 -16.83 20.67
CA ASN A 256 41.04 -18.13 21.11
C ASN A 256 40.91 -19.04 19.88
N ASN A 257 41.35 -20.30 19.96
CA ASN A 257 41.37 -21.21 18.83
C ASN A 257 40.11 -22.09 18.76
N SER A 258 39.73 -22.45 17.55
CA SER A 258 38.69 -23.43 17.22
C SER A 258 39.22 -24.87 17.31
N PHE A 259 38.31 -25.82 17.51
CA PHE A 259 38.60 -27.26 17.45
C PHE A 259 37.57 -27.99 16.60
N VAL A 260 37.97 -29.05 15.89
CA VAL A 260 37.05 -30.00 15.22
C VAL A 260 37.32 -31.39 15.77
N ASN A 261 36.28 -32.07 16.26
CA ASN A 261 36.39 -33.40 16.89
C ASN A 261 37.45 -33.47 18.01
N GLN A 262 37.58 -32.38 18.78
CA GLN A 262 38.59 -32.15 19.82
C GLN A 262 40.03 -31.91 19.32
N GLN A 263 40.30 -32.01 18.02
CA GLN A 263 41.58 -31.62 17.43
C GLN A 263 41.64 -30.11 17.18
N LEU A 264 42.78 -29.49 17.50
CA LEU A 264 43.04 -28.06 17.30
C LEU A 264 43.16 -27.73 15.81
N ILE A 265 42.53 -26.64 15.36
CA ILE A 265 42.70 -26.12 13.99
C ILE A 265 43.97 -25.25 13.93
N THR A 266 44.90 -25.61 13.04
CA THR A 266 46.09 -24.80 12.72
C THR A 266 46.27 -24.54 11.22
N ALA A 267 45.36 -25.07 10.40
CA ALA A 267 45.31 -24.96 8.94
C ALA A 267 43.86 -25.25 8.48
N PRO A 268 43.46 -24.90 7.24
CA PRO A 268 42.13 -25.21 6.71
C PRO A 268 41.77 -26.70 6.85
N GLN A 269 40.68 -27.01 7.55
CA GLN A 269 40.28 -28.39 7.88
C GLN A 269 38.93 -28.76 7.24
N MET A 270 38.92 -29.80 6.39
CA MET A 270 37.68 -30.32 5.80
C MET A 270 36.69 -30.84 6.85
N LEU A 271 35.40 -30.62 6.59
CA LEU A 271 34.27 -30.98 7.46
C LEU A 271 33.42 -32.10 6.86
N ASN A 272 33.16 -33.13 7.67
CA ASN A 272 32.38 -34.32 7.34
C ASN A 272 31.06 -34.37 8.12
N HIS A 273 30.05 -35.06 7.59
CA HIS A 273 28.74 -35.18 8.27
C HIS A 273 28.91 -35.84 9.66
N GLY A 274 28.60 -35.09 10.72
CA GLY A 274 28.77 -35.51 12.11
C GLY A 274 29.95 -34.86 12.84
N ASP A 275 30.79 -34.08 12.15
CA ASP A 275 31.91 -33.39 12.78
C ASP A 275 31.42 -32.35 13.81
N THR A 276 32.00 -32.38 15.01
CA THR A 276 31.69 -31.46 16.09
C THR A 276 32.75 -30.38 16.17
N ILE A 277 32.37 -29.17 15.77
CA ILE A 277 33.17 -27.96 15.88
C ILE A 277 32.94 -27.36 17.27
N GLN A 278 34.01 -26.97 17.97
CA GLN A 278 33.96 -26.23 19.24
C GLN A 278 34.59 -24.85 19.04
N LEU A 279 33.85 -23.82 19.46
CA LEU A 279 34.20 -22.40 19.38
C LEU A 279 34.00 -21.82 20.79
N GLY A 280 35.09 -21.58 21.53
CA GLY A 280 35.00 -21.28 22.96
C GLY A 280 34.35 -22.42 23.77
N GLN A 281 33.28 -22.11 24.51
CA GLN A 281 32.45 -23.09 25.23
C GLN A 281 31.32 -23.67 24.37
N THR A 282 31.00 -23.02 23.25
CA THR A 282 29.90 -23.39 22.35
C THR A 282 30.31 -24.54 21.43
N LYS A 283 29.44 -25.54 21.30
CA LYS A 283 29.65 -26.69 20.40
C LYS A 283 28.58 -26.73 19.32
N VAL A 284 28.99 -26.99 18.08
CA VAL A 284 28.12 -27.04 16.90
C VAL A 284 28.46 -28.27 16.06
N LEU A 285 27.43 -29.00 15.63
CA LEU A 285 27.53 -30.20 14.82
C LEU A 285 27.32 -29.85 13.34
N PHE A 286 28.28 -30.16 12.48
CA PHE A 286 28.18 -29.96 11.03
C PHE A 286 27.46 -31.14 10.35
N ASN A 287 26.53 -30.83 9.44
CA ASN A 287 25.64 -31.81 8.79
C ASN A 287 25.41 -31.45 7.33
N TYR A 288 25.36 -32.46 6.45
CA TYR A 288 24.81 -32.38 5.08
C TYR A 288 23.85 -33.57 4.81
N PRO A 289 23.00 -33.54 3.76
CA PRO A 289 22.09 -34.64 3.44
C PRO A 289 22.78 -36.00 3.22
N LYS A 290 22.32 -37.05 3.90
CA LYS A 290 22.86 -38.40 3.70
C LYS A 290 22.60 -38.88 2.26
N GLY A 291 23.65 -39.37 1.61
CA GLY A 291 23.64 -39.74 0.19
C GLY A 291 24.55 -38.87 -0.70
N THR A 292 25.05 -37.74 -0.21
CA THR A 292 26.14 -37.01 -0.88
C THR A 292 27.49 -37.41 -0.32
N SER A 293 28.21 -38.31 -1.01
CA SER A 293 29.65 -38.48 -0.79
C SER A 293 30.39 -37.20 -1.24
N PRO A 294 31.36 -36.68 -0.46
CA PRO A 294 32.34 -35.76 -1.02
C PRO A 294 33.18 -36.49 -2.08
N LEU A 295 33.70 -35.75 -3.05
CA LEU A 295 34.76 -36.26 -3.93
C LEU A 295 36.10 -36.19 -3.18
N SER A 296 37.07 -37.00 -3.60
CA SER A 296 38.41 -37.03 -3.01
C SER A 296 39.09 -35.65 -3.07
N PRO A 297 39.88 -35.28 -2.04
CA PRO A 297 40.26 -33.88 -1.83
C PRO A 297 41.09 -33.28 -2.98
N PRO A 298 40.90 -31.99 -3.30
CA PRO A 298 41.71 -31.29 -4.29
C PRO A 298 43.15 -31.16 -3.80
N SER A 299 44.10 -31.37 -4.72
CA SER A 299 45.51 -31.09 -4.45
C SER A 299 45.77 -29.57 -4.45
N PRO A 300 46.67 -29.05 -3.60
CA PRO A 300 46.92 -27.61 -3.51
C PRO A 300 47.54 -27.10 -4.82
N LYS A 301 46.78 -26.29 -5.56
CA LYS A 301 47.27 -25.57 -6.74
C LYS A 301 46.92 -24.09 -6.66
N ALA A 302 47.84 -23.28 -7.16
CA ALA A 302 47.92 -21.84 -6.94
C ALA A 302 46.70 -21.06 -7.47
N PHE A 303 46.49 -19.89 -6.87
CA PHE A 303 45.72 -18.80 -7.48
C PHE A 303 46.27 -18.48 -8.87
N GLY A 304 45.38 -18.27 -9.84
CA GLY A 304 45.72 -17.92 -11.22
C GLY A 304 44.54 -17.28 -11.92
N GLU A 305 44.82 -16.41 -12.89
CA GLU A 305 43.83 -15.54 -13.54
C GLU A 305 43.14 -16.17 -14.76
N GLY A 306 42.00 -15.59 -15.14
CA GLY A 306 41.57 -15.53 -16.55
C GLY A 306 40.70 -16.68 -17.08
N GLY A 307 39.56 -16.33 -17.67
CA GLY A 307 38.69 -17.27 -18.38
C GLY A 307 37.48 -16.59 -19.00
N ARG A 308 37.50 -16.34 -20.32
CA ARG A 308 36.47 -15.61 -21.07
C ARG A 308 35.63 -16.57 -21.93
N GLY A 309 34.32 -16.34 -21.96
CA GLY A 309 33.46 -16.64 -23.12
C GLY A 309 32.81 -18.04 -23.19
N GLY A 310 31.56 -18.09 -23.68
CA GLY A 310 30.82 -19.33 -23.90
C GLY A 310 29.29 -19.22 -23.89
N GLU A 311 28.68 -18.24 -24.58
CA GLU A 311 27.23 -18.30 -24.84
C GLU A 311 26.93 -19.36 -25.91
N VAL A 312 25.97 -20.25 -25.64
CA VAL A 312 25.38 -21.18 -26.63
C VAL A 312 23.95 -20.72 -26.89
N LYS A 313 23.61 -20.51 -28.17
CA LYS A 313 22.25 -20.15 -28.63
C LYS A 313 21.74 -21.19 -29.62
N GLU A 314 20.82 -22.05 -29.17
CA GLU A 314 20.10 -22.97 -30.05
C GLU A 314 18.83 -22.32 -30.59
N ASN A 315 18.73 -22.19 -31.92
CA ASN A 315 17.55 -21.68 -32.60
C ASN A 315 16.69 -22.85 -33.12
N ILE A 316 15.63 -23.20 -32.40
CA ILE A 316 14.65 -24.21 -32.85
C ILE A 316 13.66 -23.52 -33.81
N ASN A 317 13.66 -23.94 -35.09
CA ASN A 317 12.87 -23.33 -36.16
C ASN A 317 11.84 -24.32 -36.72
N MET A 318 10.60 -24.28 -36.24
CA MET A 318 9.51 -25.13 -36.72
C MET A 318 8.67 -24.45 -37.82
N LYS A 319 8.75 -24.98 -39.05
CA LYS A 319 7.83 -24.62 -40.15
C LYS A 319 6.57 -25.47 -40.13
N VAL A 320 5.41 -24.85 -39.89
CA VAL A 320 4.09 -25.45 -40.16
C VAL A 320 3.66 -25.11 -41.59
N LYS A 321 3.08 -26.07 -42.32
CA LYS A 321 2.59 -25.87 -43.70
C LYS A 321 1.06 -25.63 -43.73
N PRO A 322 0.54 -24.63 -44.47
CA PRO A 322 -0.88 -24.31 -44.49
C PRO A 322 -1.65 -25.14 -45.54
N ARG A 323 -2.50 -26.07 -45.06
CA ARG A 323 -3.64 -26.66 -45.81
C ARG A 323 -4.82 -26.82 -44.84
N HIS A 324 -6.06 -26.82 -45.34
CA HIS A 324 -7.35 -26.85 -44.61
C HIS A 324 -8.06 -25.52 -44.25
N LEU A 325 -7.76 -24.38 -44.89
CA LEU A 325 -8.52 -23.13 -44.64
C LEU A 325 -9.68 -22.84 -45.63
N SER A 326 -9.82 -23.62 -46.71
CA SER A 326 -10.69 -23.27 -47.85
C SER A 326 -12.10 -23.89 -47.84
N PHE A 327 -12.45 -24.71 -46.84
CA PHE A 327 -13.73 -25.44 -46.81
C PHE A 327 -14.75 -24.89 -45.80
N LEU A 328 -14.33 -24.02 -44.87
CA LEU A 328 -15.20 -23.52 -43.79
C LEU A 328 -16.02 -22.27 -44.21
N ALA A 329 -15.52 -21.50 -45.19
CA ALA A 329 -16.12 -20.22 -45.59
C ALA A 329 -17.51 -20.35 -46.25
N ILE A 330 -17.79 -21.46 -46.94
CA ILE A 330 -19.02 -21.64 -47.73
C ILE A 330 -20.23 -21.95 -46.83
N ILE A 331 -20.03 -22.69 -45.73
CA ILE A 331 -21.09 -22.98 -44.75
C ILE A 331 -21.49 -21.71 -43.99
N PHE A 332 -20.53 -20.80 -43.72
CA PHE A 332 -20.79 -19.52 -43.05
C PHE A 332 -21.63 -18.55 -43.91
N ALA A 333 -21.56 -18.66 -45.25
CA ALA A 333 -22.26 -17.76 -46.17
C ALA A 333 -23.78 -18.03 -46.25
N LEU A 334 -24.24 -19.27 -46.08
CA LEU A 334 -25.67 -19.62 -46.22
C LEU A 334 -26.51 -19.29 -44.98
N PHE A 335 -25.91 -19.07 -43.81
CA PHE A 335 -26.65 -18.83 -42.57
C PHE A 335 -27.14 -17.38 -42.39
N ILE A 336 -26.76 -16.48 -43.29
CA ILE A 336 -26.98 -15.03 -43.15
C ILE A 336 -28.37 -14.58 -43.66
N LEU A 337 -29.04 -15.38 -44.50
CA LEU A 337 -30.25 -14.95 -45.22
C LEU A 337 -31.60 -15.25 -44.53
N SER A 338 -31.59 -15.67 -43.26
CA SER A 338 -32.81 -16.00 -42.51
C SER A 338 -32.84 -15.47 -41.07
N ALA A 339 -32.09 -14.40 -40.78
CA ALA A 339 -32.23 -13.68 -39.52
C ALA A 339 -33.63 -13.02 -39.44
N PRO A 340 -34.47 -13.32 -38.44
CA PRO A 340 -35.67 -12.53 -38.20
C PRO A 340 -35.28 -11.10 -37.82
N ILE A 341 -36.10 -10.12 -38.22
CA ILE A 341 -35.89 -8.71 -37.87
C ILE A 341 -36.05 -8.57 -36.35
N SER A 342 -34.93 -8.72 -35.65
CA SER A 342 -34.90 -8.77 -34.19
C SER A 342 -35.15 -7.37 -33.66
N PHE A 343 -36.31 -7.18 -33.02
CA PHE A 343 -36.73 -5.89 -32.49
C PHE A 343 -35.66 -5.39 -31.51
N SER A 344 -35.02 -4.27 -31.83
CA SER A 344 -33.91 -3.74 -31.05
C SER A 344 -34.24 -2.34 -30.58
N PHE A 345 -33.94 -2.06 -29.32
CA PHE A 345 -34.10 -0.76 -28.69
C PHE A 345 -32.95 -0.54 -27.71
N THR A 346 -32.79 0.71 -27.27
CA THR A 346 -31.77 1.16 -26.33
C THR A 346 -32.45 1.63 -25.05
N VAL A 347 -31.86 1.31 -23.91
CA VAL A 347 -32.22 1.83 -22.58
C VAL A 347 -31.03 2.64 -22.07
N THR A 348 -31.27 3.78 -21.45
CA THR A 348 -30.25 4.60 -20.79
C THR A 348 -30.81 5.21 -19.51
N ILE A 349 -30.10 5.11 -18.39
CA ILE A 349 -30.42 5.82 -17.15
C ILE A 349 -29.82 7.22 -17.27
N SER A 350 -30.63 8.21 -17.64
CA SER A 350 -30.17 9.57 -17.99
C SER A 350 -29.80 10.40 -16.77
N GLN A 351 -30.57 10.32 -15.69
CA GLN A 351 -30.33 11.02 -14.44
C GLN A 351 -30.72 10.14 -13.24
N ILE A 352 -29.96 10.24 -12.15
CA ILE A 352 -30.27 9.64 -10.84
C ILE A 352 -30.30 10.76 -9.79
N ASP A 353 -31.48 11.29 -9.46
CA ASP A 353 -31.59 12.12 -8.26
C ASP A 353 -31.59 11.23 -7.01
N HIS A 354 -30.51 11.40 -6.25
CA HIS A 354 -30.19 10.72 -5.02
C HIS A 354 -29.86 11.73 -3.90
N ARG A 355 -29.95 13.05 -4.18
CA ARG A 355 -29.53 14.11 -3.26
C ARG A 355 -30.73 14.73 -2.55
N SER A 356 -31.78 15.06 -3.30
CA SER A 356 -32.92 15.80 -2.74
C SER A 356 -33.75 14.97 -1.75
N ASN A 357 -33.89 13.66 -1.96
CA ASN A 357 -34.87 12.83 -1.24
C ASN A 357 -34.33 11.52 -0.61
N PHE A 358 -33.01 11.34 -0.47
CA PHE A 358 -32.43 10.10 0.07
C PHE A 358 -33.02 9.69 1.44
N PRO A 359 -33.54 8.45 1.62
CA PRO A 359 -33.24 7.23 0.84
C PRO A 359 -34.13 6.95 -0.38
N SER A 360 -35.08 7.82 -0.73
CA SER A 360 -35.80 7.72 -2.00
C SER A 360 -34.93 8.19 -3.16
N ILE A 361 -34.85 7.37 -4.21
CA ILE A 361 -34.03 7.58 -5.40
C ILE A 361 -34.97 7.73 -6.60
N ILE A 362 -34.77 8.79 -7.39
CA ILE A 362 -35.54 9.06 -8.61
C ILE A 362 -34.65 8.82 -9.82
N LEU A 363 -35.01 7.83 -10.63
CA LEU A 363 -34.38 7.56 -11.92
C LEU A 363 -35.17 8.25 -13.03
N HIS A 364 -34.44 8.83 -13.99
CA HIS A 364 -34.96 9.12 -15.32
C HIS A 364 -34.37 8.11 -16.30
N VAL A 365 -35.23 7.47 -17.11
CA VAL A 365 -34.87 6.35 -17.98
C VAL A 365 -35.35 6.64 -19.40
N SER A 366 -34.40 6.85 -20.30
CA SER A 366 -34.63 6.98 -21.73
C SER A 366 -34.78 5.59 -22.35
N VAL A 367 -35.84 5.35 -23.10
CA VAL A 367 -36.04 4.10 -23.87
C VAL A 367 -36.32 4.51 -25.32
N THR A 368 -35.40 4.21 -26.25
CA THR A 368 -35.52 4.63 -27.65
C THR A 368 -35.40 3.49 -28.65
N ASP A 369 -36.08 3.62 -29.79
CA ASP A 369 -35.88 2.77 -30.96
C ASP A 369 -34.48 2.99 -31.61
N PRO A 370 -34.12 2.26 -32.68
CA PRO A 370 -32.84 2.42 -33.37
C PRO A 370 -32.66 3.78 -34.08
N SER A 371 -33.75 4.47 -34.42
CA SER A 371 -33.71 5.83 -34.97
C SER A 371 -33.54 6.91 -33.88
N GLY A 372 -33.73 6.53 -32.61
CA GLY A 372 -33.67 7.40 -31.45
C GLY A 372 -35.02 7.98 -31.04
N GLN A 373 -36.14 7.59 -31.64
CA GLN A 373 -37.46 8.04 -31.17
C GLN A 373 -37.80 7.36 -29.83
N PRO A 374 -38.38 8.08 -28.85
CA PRO A 374 -38.77 7.49 -27.57
C PRO A 374 -39.90 6.48 -27.75
N ILE A 375 -39.73 5.30 -27.15
CA ILE A 375 -40.76 4.26 -27.08
C ILE A 375 -41.70 4.65 -25.95
N GLN A 376 -42.91 5.06 -26.30
CA GLN A 376 -43.93 5.56 -25.37
C GLN A 376 -44.88 4.46 -24.91
N HIS A 377 -45.61 4.71 -23.83
CA HIS A 377 -46.65 3.83 -23.28
C HIS A 377 -46.15 2.43 -22.83
N LEU A 378 -44.93 2.35 -22.29
CA LEU A 378 -44.51 1.20 -21.48
C LEU A 378 -45.09 1.35 -20.07
N GLU A 379 -45.79 0.31 -19.59
CA GLU A 379 -46.30 0.24 -18.22
C GLU A 379 -45.20 -0.14 -17.21
N GLN A 380 -45.47 -0.01 -15.92
CA GLN A 380 -44.48 -0.25 -14.86
C GLN A 380 -43.91 -1.68 -14.90
N GLU A 381 -44.72 -2.66 -15.27
CA GLU A 381 -44.36 -4.09 -15.38
C GLU A 381 -43.29 -4.37 -16.44
N ALA A 382 -43.06 -3.44 -17.37
CA ALA A 382 -41.95 -3.54 -18.32
C ALA A 382 -40.58 -3.29 -17.66
N PHE A 383 -40.54 -2.74 -16.44
CA PHE A 383 -39.32 -2.30 -15.75
C PHE A 383 -39.01 -3.14 -14.51
N SER A 384 -37.78 -3.65 -14.43
CA SER A 384 -37.21 -4.29 -13.25
C SER A 384 -35.91 -3.59 -12.86
N ILE A 385 -35.71 -3.33 -11.56
CA ILE A 385 -34.59 -2.52 -11.07
C ILE A 385 -33.85 -3.29 -9.98
N THR A 386 -32.51 -3.25 -10.02
CA THR A 386 -31.66 -3.66 -8.91
C THR A 386 -30.76 -2.51 -8.45
N GLU A 387 -30.48 -2.45 -7.15
CA GLU A 387 -29.40 -1.67 -6.56
C GLU A 387 -28.36 -2.65 -5.99
N ASP A 388 -27.14 -2.61 -6.51
CA ASP A 388 -26.04 -3.52 -6.17
C ASP A 388 -26.46 -5.01 -6.21
N ASP A 389 -27.04 -5.39 -7.35
CA ASP A 389 -27.64 -6.71 -7.66
C ASP A 389 -28.83 -7.14 -6.77
N ARG A 390 -29.29 -6.29 -5.84
CA ARG A 390 -30.48 -6.54 -5.01
C ARG A 390 -31.73 -5.94 -5.67
N PRO A 391 -32.82 -6.69 -5.88
CA PRO A 391 -34.05 -6.15 -6.45
C PRO A 391 -34.69 -5.11 -5.53
N VAL A 392 -35.24 -4.04 -6.13
CA VAL A 392 -35.91 -2.95 -5.41
C VAL A 392 -37.37 -2.79 -5.84
N HIS A 393 -38.23 -2.38 -4.91
CA HIS A 393 -39.64 -2.14 -5.21
C HIS A 393 -39.83 -0.73 -5.79
N ILE A 394 -40.47 -0.63 -6.96
CA ILE A 394 -40.86 0.66 -7.54
C ILE A 394 -41.97 1.26 -6.68
N SER A 395 -41.69 2.36 -6.00
CA SER A 395 -42.64 3.08 -5.13
C SER A 395 -43.50 4.09 -5.88
N ALA A 396 -43.05 4.58 -7.04
CA ALA A 396 -43.85 5.38 -7.97
C ALA A 396 -43.27 5.33 -9.39
N PHE A 397 -44.14 5.45 -10.38
CA PHE A 397 -43.81 5.38 -11.80
C PHE A 397 -44.60 6.45 -12.55
N TRP A 398 -43.94 7.18 -13.46
CA TRP A 398 -44.57 8.14 -14.36
C TRP A 398 -44.10 7.84 -15.78
N GLY A 399 -45.03 7.43 -16.63
CA GLY A 399 -44.78 7.15 -18.04
C GLY A 399 -44.60 8.40 -18.90
N THR A 400 -44.23 8.18 -20.16
CA THR A 400 -44.18 9.21 -21.20
C THR A 400 -45.53 9.92 -21.34
N GLY A 401 -45.51 11.26 -21.31
CA GLY A 401 -46.71 12.10 -21.38
C GLY A 401 -47.06 12.84 -20.09
N VAL A 402 -46.46 12.48 -18.95
CA VAL A 402 -46.55 13.30 -17.72
C VAL A 402 -45.66 14.54 -17.87
N GLU A 403 -46.23 15.73 -17.68
CA GLU A 403 -45.49 17.01 -17.78
C GLU A 403 -44.63 17.31 -16.56
N VAL A 404 -43.60 16.47 -16.31
CA VAL A 404 -42.50 16.83 -15.43
C VAL A 404 -41.68 17.93 -16.11
N PRO A 405 -41.56 19.14 -15.53
CA PRO A 405 -40.78 20.23 -16.13
C PRO A 405 -39.29 19.89 -16.15
N ILE A 406 -38.57 20.27 -17.21
CA ILE A 406 -37.11 20.16 -17.24
C ILE A 406 -36.40 21.51 -17.25
N THR A 407 -35.28 21.61 -16.53
CA THR A 407 -34.35 22.75 -16.64
C THR A 407 -33.15 22.38 -17.50
N THR A 408 -32.98 23.07 -18.63
CA THR A 408 -31.87 22.83 -19.57
C THR A 408 -30.92 24.01 -19.65
N VAL A 409 -29.67 23.76 -20.03
CA VAL A 409 -28.73 24.81 -20.45
C VAL A 409 -28.23 24.50 -21.86
N LEU A 410 -28.48 25.43 -22.78
CA LEU A 410 -27.92 25.41 -24.13
C LEU A 410 -26.48 25.97 -24.08
N VAL A 411 -25.52 25.19 -24.58
CA VAL A 411 -24.11 25.58 -24.68
C VAL A 411 -23.71 25.64 -26.15
N ILE A 412 -23.59 26.84 -26.71
CA ILE A 412 -23.38 27.04 -28.15
C ILE A 412 -21.96 27.52 -28.43
N ASP A 413 -21.21 26.75 -29.22
CA ASP A 413 -19.93 27.21 -29.77
C ASP A 413 -20.11 28.41 -30.71
N LYS A 414 -19.25 29.39 -30.56
CA LYS A 414 -19.13 30.57 -31.42
C LYS A 414 -17.64 30.86 -31.70
N SER A 415 -16.82 29.82 -31.78
CA SER A 415 -15.43 29.81 -32.26
C SER A 415 -15.27 30.37 -33.68
N GLY A 416 -14.02 30.49 -34.14
CA GLY A 416 -13.69 30.94 -35.49
C GLY A 416 -14.10 29.95 -36.59
N SER A 417 -14.08 28.64 -36.29
CA SER A 417 -14.49 27.57 -37.22
C SER A 417 -15.99 27.60 -37.50
N MET A 418 -16.81 27.86 -36.47
CA MET A 418 -18.26 28.05 -36.55
C MET A 418 -18.73 29.16 -37.51
N ALA A 419 -17.86 30.09 -37.92
CA ALA A 419 -18.20 31.13 -38.89
C ALA A 419 -18.38 30.62 -40.33
N ASN A 420 -17.91 29.40 -40.63
CA ASN A 420 -17.89 28.84 -41.99
C ASN A 420 -19.11 27.96 -42.28
N ALA A 421 -19.39 27.73 -43.58
CA ALA A 421 -20.44 26.81 -44.07
C ALA A 421 -21.84 26.99 -43.43
N GLY A 422 -22.16 28.19 -42.94
CA GLY A 422 -23.42 28.47 -42.25
C GLY A 422 -23.58 27.83 -40.86
N LYS A 423 -22.53 27.21 -40.29
CA LYS A 423 -22.60 26.45 -39.03
C LYS A 423 -23.24 27.24 -37.88
N LEU A 424 -22.75 28.43 -37.56
CA LEU A 424 -23.32 29.29 -36.51
C LEU A 424 -24.77 29.70 -36.80
N THR A 425 -25.16 29.88 -38.08
CA THR A 425 -26.54 30.20 -38.45
C THR A 425 -27.47 29.02 -38.19
N GLY A 426 -27.09 27.81 -38.61
CA GLY A 426 -27.86 26.59 -38.32
C GLY A 426 -27.94 26.28 -36.83
N ALA A 427 -26.87 26.49 -36.07
CA ALA A 427 -26.87 26.33 -34.62
C ALA A 427 -27.83 27.31 -33.92
N LYS A 428 -27.88 28.58 -34.36
CA LYS A 428 -28.89 29.55 -33.89
C LYS A 428 -30.31 29.10 -34.21
N GLN A 429 -30.57 28.68 -35.45
CA GLN A 429 -31.90 28.25 -35.89
C GLN A 429 -32.38 27.02 -35.11
N ALA A 430 -31.51 26.02 -34.90
CA ALA A 430 -31.79 24.84 -34.11
C ALA A 430 -32.05 25.16 -32.62
N ALA A 431 -31.23 26.02 -32.02
CA ALA A 431 -31.43 26.49 -30.65
C ALA A 431 -32.72 27.32 -30.47
N ILE A 432 -33.07 28.19 -31.44
CA ILE A 432 -34.36 28.88 -31.45
C ILE A 432 -35.52 27.88 -31.60
N LYS A 433 -35.38 26.85 -32.44
CA LYS A 433 -36.41 25.81 -32.59
C LYS A 433 -36.61 25.01 -31.30
N PHE A 434 -35.54 24.71 -30.56
CA PHE A 434 -35.58 24.07 -29.25
C PHE A 434 -36.35 24.92 -28.23
N VAL A 435 -36.06 26.24 -28.16
CA VAL A 435 -36.81 27.19 -27.31
C VAL A 435 -38.29 27.28 -27.69
N ILE A 436 -38.63 27.08 -28.97
CA ILE A 436 -40.03 27.07 -29.46
C ILE A 436 -40.76 25.75 -29.13
N LEU A 437 -40.06 24.65 -28.89
CA LEU A 437 -40.63 23.33 -28.58
C LEU A 437 -40.66 23.00 -27.08
N ALA A 438 -40.08 23.85 -26.25
CA ALA A 438 -40.15 23.74 -24.80
C ALA A 438 -41.56 24.07 -24.28
N ARG A 439 -42.01 23.32 -23.27
CA ARG A 439 -43.25 23.60 -22.54
C ARG A 439 -43.10 24.94 -21.81
N GLN A 440 -44.21 25.62 -21.52
CA GLN A 440 -44.15 26.88 -20.75
C GLN A 440 -43.67 26.66 -19.29
N THR A 441 -43.70 25.43 -18.81
CA THR A 441 -43.17 24.96 -17.53
C THR A 441 -41.67 24.65 -17.57
N ASP A 442 -41.13 24.29 -18.73
CA ASP A 442 -39.70 24.01 -18.91
C ASP A 442 -38.88 25.30 -18.70
N LYS A 443 -37.59 25.16 -18.42
CA LYS A 443 -36.66 26.28 -18.20
C LYS A 443 -35.40 26.09 -19.04
N ILE A 444 -34.84 27.20 -19.53
CA ILE A 444 -33.69 27.23 -20.42
C ILE A 444 -32.73 28.35 -19.99
N GLY A 445 -31.47 27.98 -19.75
CA GLY A 445 -30.33 28.91 -19.72
C GLY A 445 -29.56 28.89 -21.05
N LEU A 446 -28.83 29.97 -21.36
CA LEU A 446 -27.97 30.07 -22.53
C LEU A 446 -26.55 30.46 -22.14
N ILE A 447 -25.60 29.61 -22.50
CA ILE A 447 -24.15 29.83 -22.42
C ILE A 447 -23.59 29.79 -23.84
N VAL A 448 -22.63 30.66 -24.12
CA VAL A 448 -21.86 30.66 -25.37
C VAL A 448 -20.37 30.74 -25.04
N PHE A 449 -19.53 30.17 -25.89
CA PHE A 449 -18.09 30.15 -25.64
C PHE A 449 -17.26 30.39 -26.91
N SER A 450 -16.10 31.00 -26.72
CA SER A 450 -14.97 30.88 -27.64
C SER A 450 -13.70 30.75 -26.80
N ASP A 451 -12.78 31.71 -26.85
CA ASP A 451 -11.64 31.89 -25.94
C ASP A 451 -12.03 32.13 -24.47
N SER A 452 -13.31 32.38 -24.21
CA SER A 452 -13.90 32.56 -22.88
C SER A 452 -15.37 32.13 -22.88
N VAL A 453 -15.86 31.69 -21.72
CA VAL A 453 -17.25 31.32 -21.48
C VAL A 453 -18.06 32.56 -21.10
N LYS A 454 -19.28 32.70 -21.65
CA LYS A 454 -20.22 33.76 -21.28
C LYS A 454 -21.62 33.19 -21.08
N VAL A 455 -22.18 33.40 -19.88
CA VAL A 455 -23.62 33.24 -19.65
C VAL A 455 -24.32 34.41 -20.35
N ILE A 456 -25.18 34.11 -21.32
CA ILE A 456 -25.93 35.10 -22.10
C ILE A 456 -27.35 35.25 -21.56
N GLN A 457 -27.91 34.20 -20.97
CA GLN A 457 -29.21 34.21 -20.31
C GLN A 457 -29.20 33.22 -19.14
N ASP A 458 -29.40 33.72 -17.92
CA ASP A 458 -29.66 32.88 -16.76
C ASP A 458 -30.99 32.14 -16.92
N ILE A 459 -31.15 31.04 -16.18
CA ILE A 459 -32.25 30.08 -16.34
C ILE A 459 -33.62 30.77 -16.27
N THR A 460 -34.35 30.76 -17.39
CA THR A 460 -35.64 31.42 -17.60
C THR A 460 -36.65 30.47 -18.23
N ILE A 461 -37.95 30.74 -18.09
CA ILE A 461 -38.96 30.16 -18.98
C ILE A 461 -38.71 30.58 -20.44
N PRO A 462 -39.07 29.76 -21.44
CA PRO A 462 -39.00 30.10 -22.86
C PRO A 462 -39.69 31.42 -23.19
N ASN A 463 -38.98 32.35 -23.82
CA ASN A 463 -39.52 33.66 -24.19
C ASN A 463 -38.80 34.26 -25.41
N GLY A 464 -39.38 35.32 -25.98
CA GLY A 464 -38.84 36.00 -27.16
C GLY A 464 -37.48 36.68 -26.92
N LEU A 465 -37.18 37.10 -25.69
CA LEU A 465 -35.89 37.71 -25.33
C LEU A 465 -34.74 36.68 -25.41
N LEU A 466 -34.97 35.44 -24.97
CA LEU A 466 -34.02 34.33 -25.16
C LEU A 466 -33.80 34.05 -26.66
N GLN A 467 -34.86 34.00 -27.47
CA GLN A 467 -34.73 33.82 -28.92
C GLN A 467 -33.91 34.96 -29.58
N GLN A 468 -34.16 36.21 -29.19
CA GLN A 468 -33.40 37.38 -29.64
C GLN A 468 -31.93 37.31 -29.21
N ARG A 469 -31.66 36.87 -27.97
CA ARG A 469 -30.29 36.66 -27.46
C ARG A 469 -29.53 35.59 -28.25
N ILE A 470 -30.18 34.48 -28.64
CA ILE A 470 -29.60 33.47 -29.54
C ILE A 470 -29.31 34.08 -30.93
N GLN A 471 -30.27 34.78 -31.52
CA GLN A 471 -30.12 35.38 -32.85
C GLN A 471 -28.95 36.36 -32.91
N ASN A 472 -28.66 37.07 -31.81
CA ASN A 472 -27.60 38.06 -31.71
C ASN A 472 -26.18 37.52 -31.47
N ILE A 473 -25.97 36.20 -31.29
CA ILE A 473 -24.63 35.62 -31.03
C ILE A 473 -23.66 35.97 -32.19
N GLN A 474 -22.46 36.46 -31.88
CA GLN A 474 -21.41 36.83 -32.85
C GLN A 474 -20.18 35.93 -32.73
N LYS A 475 -19.45 35.73 -33.82
CA LYS A 475 -18.23 34.90 -33.84
C LYS A 475 -17.14 35.42 -32.88
N GLY A 476 -16.30 34.50 -32.41
CA GLY A 476 -15.06 34.73 -31.69
C GLY A 476 -13.89 33.99 -32.35
N SER A 477 -12.91 33.55 -31.56
CA SER A 477 -11.65 32.96 -32.03
C SER A 477 -11.46 31.50 -31.62
N GLY A 478 -11.00 31.22 -30.40
CA GLY A 478 -10.70 29.88 -29.89
C GLY A 478 -11.91 29.09 -29.35
N THR A 479 -11.62 27.96 -28.69
CA THR A 479 -12.61 26.93 -28.32
C THR A 479 -12.35 26.41 -26.89
N ALA A 480 -12.92 27.08 -25.88
CA ALA A 480 -12.94 26.64 -24.47
C ALA A 480 -14.26 25.90 -24.17
N TYR A 481 -14.38 24.68 -24.68
CA TYR A 481 -15.57 23.84 -24.60
C TYR A 481 -15.74 23.20 -23.21
N TYR A 482 -14.68 22.61 -22.63
CA TYR A 482 -14.75 21.98 -21.31
C TYR A 482 -15.12 22.98 -20.21
N ASP A 483 -14.51 24.18 -20.21
CA ASP A 483 -14.86 25.27 -19.28
C ASP A 483 -16.34 25.68 -19.45
N ALA A 484 -16.87 25.68 -20.68
CA ALA A 484 -18.26 26.05 -20.97
C ALA A 484 -19.28 25.00 -20.48
N VAL A 485 -18.98 23.72 -20.66
CA VAL A 485 -19.81 22.62 -20.14
C VAL A 485 -19.72 22.55 -18.61
N TYR A 486 -18.54 22.77 -18.03
CA TYR A 486 -18.38 22.88 -16.57
C TYR A 486 -19.27 24.00 -16.00
N LYS A 487 -19.26 25.19 -16.61
CA LYS A 487 -20.13 26.31 -16.21
C LYS A 487 -21.62 26.03 -16.40
N ALA A 488 -22.00 25.20 -17.40
CA ALA A 488 -23.37 24.75 -17.58
C ALA A 488 -23.83 23.81 -16.45
N ILE A 489 -22.97 22.86 -16.04
CA ILE A 489 -23.22 21.97 -14.90
C ILE A 489 -23.27 22.79 -13.60
N GLU A 490 -22.39 23.77 -13.41
CA GLU A 490 -22.38 24.65 -12.24
C GLU A 490 -23.71 25.43 -12.13
N ASN A 491 -24.18 26.03 -13.22
CA ASN A 491 -25.48 26.73 -13.27
C ASN A 491 -26.68 25.78 -13.01
N LEU A 492 -26.52 24.47 -13.21
CA LEU A 492 -27.53 23.43 -12.94
C LEU A 492 -27.33 22.70 -11.60
N SER A 493 -26.24 22.97 -10.87
CA SER A 493 -25.89 22.25 -9.63
C SER A 493 -26.92 22.48 -8.53
N ALA A 494 -27.31 23.74 -8.31
CA ALA A 494 -28.32 24.19 -7.35
C ALA A 494 -29.77 24.04 -7.84
N ILE A 495 -30.00 23.45 -9.03
CA ILE A 495 -31.34 23.18 -9.55
C ILE A 495 -31.74 21.74 -9.20
N GLU A 496 -32.82 21.61 -8.44
CA GLU A 496 -33.44 20.32 -8.10
C GLU A 496 -34.32 19.77 -9.22
N GLY A 497 -34.61 18.47 -9.16
CA GLY A 497 -35.41 17.79 -10.16
C GLY A 497 -34.67 17.63 -11.50
N ARG A 498 -35.44 17.59 -12.58
CA ARG A 498 -34.97 17.10 -13.88
C ARG A 498 -34.15 18.15 -14.63
N LYS A 499 -32.96 17.74 -15.14
CA LYS A 499 -32.02 18.66 -15.79
C LYS A 499 -31.15 18.02 -16.86
N ALA A 500 -30.66 18.85 -17.80
CA ALA A 500 -29.74 18.43 -18.86
C ALA A 500 -28.91 19.60 -19.42
N VAL A 501 -27.70 19.32 -19.87
CA VAL A 501 -26.93 20.24 -20.74
C VAL A 501 -27.10 19.79 -22.19
N VAL A 502 -27.42 20.71 -23.09
CA VAL A 502 -27.43 20.47 -24.53
C VAL A 502 -26.33 21.32 -25.16
N ALA A 503 -25.23 20.68 -25.55
CA ALA A 503 -24.01 21.34 -26.00
C ALA A 503 -23.73 21.08 -27.49
N LEU A 504 -23.30 22.10 -28.22
CA LEU A 504 -22.89 22.01 -29.62
C LEU A 504 -21.48 22.57 -29.82
N THR A 505 -20.63 21.82 -30.51
CA THR A 505 -19.26 22.19 -30.88
C THR A 505 -18.90 21.67 -32.27
N ASP A 506 -18.01 22.37 -32.96
CA ASP A 506 -17.58 22.05 -34.33
C ASP A 506 -16.10 21.66 -34.46
N GLY A 507 -15.38 21.65 -33.33
CA GLY A 507 -13.95 21.37 -33.24
C GLY A 507 -13.50 20.89 -31.86
N LYS A 508 -12.19 20.73 -31.70
CA LYS A 508 -11.54 20.27 -30.47
C LYS A 508 -11.33 21.42 -29.49
N ASP A 509 -11.35 21.11 -28.19
CA ASP A 509 -10.94 22.06 -27.16
C ASP A 509 -9.47 22.47 -27.35
N ASN A 510 -9.20 23.76 -27.20
CA ASN A 510 -7.87 24.34 -27.32
C ASN A 510 -7.62 25.52 -26.35
N LYS A 511 -8.53 25.76 -25.39
CA LYS A 511 -8.49 26.91 -24.47
C LYS A 511 -9.02 26.66 -23.06
N SER A 512 -9.61 25.51 -22.76
CA SER A 512 -10.13 25.23 -21.42
C SER A 512 -9.02 24.99 -20.38
N HIS A 513 -9.33 25.32 -19.14
CA HIS A 513 -8.48 25.09 -17.97
C HIS A 513 -8.86 23.79 -17.25
N VAL A 514 -10.12 23.35 -17.36
CA VAL A 514 -10.58 22.06 -16.81
C VAL A 514 -10.41 20.92 -17.81
N SER A 515 -10.14 19.70 -17.33
CA SER A 515 -9.99 18.51 -18.19
C SER A 515 -11.34 17.82 -18.47
N MET A 516 -11.42 17.07 -19.57
CA MET A 516 -12.58 16.23 -19.91
C MET A 516 -13.05 15.36 -18.73
N ASN A 517 -12.12 14.68 -18.05
CA ASN A 517 -12.45 13.82 -16.91
C ASN A 517 -13.02 14.61 -15.73
N THR A 518 -12.55 15.86 -15.52
CA THR A 518 -13.09 16.77 -14.50
C THR A 518 -14.55 17.14 -14.82
N VAL A 519 -14.86 17.41 -16.09
CA VAL A 519 -16.24 17.70 -16.54
C VAL A 519 -17.14 16.47 -16.36
N ILE A 520 -16.68 15.27 -16.74
CA ILE A 520 -17.45 14.03 -16.58
C ILE A 520 -17.74 13.74 -15.10
N GLN A 521 -16.72 13.84 -14.24
CA GLN A 521 -16.88 13.64 -12.80
C GLN A 521 -17.87 14.66 -12.21
N PHE A 522 -17.72 15.95 -12.52
CA PHE A 522 -18.59 17.00 -12.01
C PHE A 522 -20.04 16.87 -12.52
N ALA A 523 -20.24 16.40 -13.75
CA ALA A 523 -21.55 16.06 -14.31
C ALA A 523 -22.20 14.87 -13.58
N GLN A 524 -21.44 13.80 -13.32
CA GLN A 524 -21.92 12.65 -12.55
C GLN A 524 -22.29 13.04 -11.12
N GLU A 525 -21.42 13.78 -10.42
CA GLU A 525 -21.65 14.24 -9.06
C GLU A 525 -22.91 15.11 -8.93
N ASN A 526 -23.16 16.00 -9.90
CA ASN A 526 -24.36 16.84 -9.93
C ASN A 526 -25.55 16.20 -10.66
N SER A 527 -25.44 14.93 -11.07
CA SER A 527 -26.48 14.16 -11.78
C SER A 527 -27.06 14.91 -12.99
N THR A 528 -26.17 15.41 -13.85
CA THR A 528 -26.50 16.28 -14.99
C THR A 528 -26.05 15.64 -16.31
N PRO A 529 -26.96 15.01 -17.09
CA PRO A 529 -26.62 14.41 -18.39
C PRO A 529 -26.21 15.43 -19.46
N LEU A 530 -25.25 15.04 -20.29
CA LEU A 530 -24.71 15.85 -21.38
C LEU A 530 -25.19 15.32 -22.75
N TYR A 531 -26.10 16.05 -23.41
CA TYR A 531 -26.53 15.76 -24.78
C TYR A 531 -25.65 16.60 -25.72
N ILE A 532 -24.75 15.94 -26.46
CA ILE A 532 -23.64 16.60 -27.15
C ILE A 532 -23.79 16.47 -28.67
N VAL A 533 -23.69 17.58 -29.39
CA VAL A 533 -23.85 17.69 -30.85
C VAL A 533 -22.51 18.06 -31.50
N GLY A 534 -21.91 17.12 -32.23
CA GLY A 534 -20.71 17.36 -33.04
C GLY A 534 -21.07 17.82 -34.46
N LEU A 535 -20.59 19.00 -34.88
CA LEU A 535 -20.99 19.64 -36.14
C LEU A 535 -19.88 19.72 -37.20
N GLY A 536 -20.07 19.07 -38.35
CA GLY A 536 -19.16 19.11 -39.51
C GLY A 536 -18.40 17.80 -39.74
N THR A 537 -17.14 17.89 -40.18
CA THR A 537 -16.31 16.74 -40.55
C THR A 537 -15.64 16.07 -39.34
N LEU A 538 -15.64 14.73 -39.36
CA LEU A 538 -14.91 13.89 -38.39
C LEU A 538 -13.40 13.99 -38.61
N SER A 539 -12.62 13.99 -37.53
CA SER A 539 -11.16 14.05 -37.59
C SER A 539 -10.54 12.67 -37.85
N ALA A 540 -10.12 12.39 -39.08
CA ALA A 540 -9.50 11.11 -39.44
C ALA A 540 -8.02 10.97 -39.03
N THR A 541 -7.31 12.09 -38.83
CA THR A 541 -5.85 12.12 -38.55
C THR A 541 -5.46 12.91 -37.31
N GLY A 542 -6.40 13.58 -36.65
CA GLY A 542 -6.17 14.29 -35.38
C GLY A 542 -6.09 15.81 -35.48
N ASP A 543 -5.61 16.37 -36.59
CA ASP A 543 -5.22 17.80 -36.66
C ASP A 543 -6.35 18.78 -37.03
N ALA A 544 -7.48 18.30 -37.57
CA ALA A 544 -8.66 19.12 -37.86
C ALA A 544 -9.95 18.29 -37.79
N GLY A 545 -11.08 18.93 -37.42
CA GLY A 545 -12.40 18.31 -37.31
C GLY A 545 -12.83 17.93 -35.89
N ILE A 546 -14.00 17.31 -35.78
CA ILE A 546 -14.62 16.91 -34.50
C ILE A 546 -13.82 15.77 -33.86
N ASP A 547 -13.60 15.86 -32.54
CA ASP A 547 -13.16 14.72 -31.71
C ASP A 547 -14.38 13.90 -31.24
N GLU A 548 -14.96 13.09 -32.14
CA GLU A 548 -16.13 12.26 -31.80
C GLU A 548 -15.84 11.36 -30.58
N ALA A 549 -14.63 10.82 -30.44
CA ALA A 549 -14.30 9.89 -29.36
C ALA A 549 -14.48 10.56 -27.98
N SER A 550 -13.88 11.74 -27.79
CA SER A 550 -14.03 12.51 -26.55
C SER A 550 -15.47 12.98 -26.30
N LEU A 551 -16.16 13.49 -27.34
CA LEU A 551 -17.55 13.95 -27.22
C LEU A 551 -18.51 12.81 -26.85
N LYS A 552 -18.31 11.63 -27.44
CA LYS A 552 -19.11 10.41 -27.20
C LYS A 552 -18.80 9.79 -25.84
N GLN A 553 -17.55 9.86 -25.37
CA GLN A 553 -17.21 9.48 -24.00
C GLN A 553 -17.95 10.36 -22.98
N MET A 554 -17.88 11.69 -23.12
CA MET A 554 -18.55 12.62 -22.20
C MET A 554 -20.07 12.42 -22.13
N ALA A 555 -20.73 12.26 -23.27
CA ALA A 555 -22.17 12.04 -23.30
C ALA A 555 -22.54 10.71 -22.60
N ASN A 556 -21.92 9.61 -23.03
CA ASN A 556 -22.26 8.28 -22.53
C ASN A 556 -21.93 8.11 -21.04
N GLN A 557 -20.81 8.65 -20.55
CA GLN A 557 -20.40 8.54 -19.15
C GLN A 557 -21.21 9.45 -18.20
N THR A 558 -22.10 10.31 -18.71
CA THR A 558 -22.96 11.19 -17.90
C THR A 558 -24.44 10.83 -17.98
N GLY A 559 -24.81 9.76 -18.69
CA GLY A 559 -26.20 9.37 -18.95
C GLY A 559 -26.85 10.11 -20.12
N GLY A 560 -26.16 11.09 -20.71
CA GLY A 560 -26.62 11.78 -21.91
C GLY A 560 -26.36 10.99 -23.19
N ARG A 561 -26.47 11.66 -24.35
CA ARG A 561 -26.32 11.04 -25.68
C ARG A 561 -25.54 11.94 -26.63
N TYR A 562 -24.62 11.35 -27.39
CA TYR A 562 -23.90 12.04 -28.46
C TYR A 562 -24.67 11.92 -29.78
N PHE A 563 -24.66 13.00 -30.55
CA PHE A 563 -25.26 13.13 -31.87
C PHE A 563 -24.24 13.74 -32.83
N TYR A 564 -24.14 13.16 -34.03
CA TYR A 564 -23.32 13.67 -35.12
C TYR A 564 -24.19 14.42 -36.13
N SER A 565 -23.72 15.57 -36.62
CA SER A 565 -24.38 16.36 -37.67
C SER A 565 -23.34 16.76 -38.72
N PRO A 566 -23.28 16.12 -39.90
CA PRO A 566 -22.31 16.47 -40.95
C PRO A 566 -22.55 17.87 -41.51
N SER A 567 -23.81 18.35 -41.50
CA SER A 567 -24.20 19.65 -42.02
C SER A 567 -24.98 20.50 -41.02
N ALA A 568 -25.09 21.80 -41.32
CA ALA A 568 -25.92 22.74 -40.56
C ALA A 568 -27.44 22.54 -40.80
N ALA A 569 -27.83 21.85 -41.89
CA ALA A 569 -29.23 21.67 -42.28
C ALA A 569 -29.96 20.62 -41.42
N GLU A 570 -29.23 19.64 -40.90
CA GLU A 570 -29.78 18.57 -40.06
C GLU A 570 -30.01 19.01 -38.60
N LEU A 571 -29.30 20.06 -38.15
CA LEU A 571 -29.31 20.54 -36.76
C LEU A 571 -30.71 20.83 -36.24
N GLU A 572 -31.62 21.40 -37.05
CA GLU A 572 -32.98 21.71 -36.58
C GLU A 572 -33.74 20.42 -36.24
N ASN A 573 -33.60 19.37 -37.06
CA ASN A 573 -34.24 18.07 -36.81
C ASN A 573 -33.56 17.30 -35.67
N LEU A 574 -32.26 17.46 -35.51
CA LEU A 574 -31.48 16.91 -34.41
C LEU A 574 -31.91 17.54 -33.07
N TYR A 575 -32.06 18.86 -33.00
CA TYR A 575 -32.55 19.53 -31.78
C TYR A 575 -34.03 19.23 -31.49
N LYS A 576 -34.88 19.00 -32.50
CA LYS A 576 -36.22 18.41 -32.30
C LYS A 576 -36.13 17.05 -31.62
N LEU A 577 -35.28 16.15 -32.14
CA LEU A 577 -35.11 14.81 -31.60
C LEU A 577 -34.58 14.82 -30.15
N ILE A 578 -33.60 15.68 -29.86
CA ILE A 578 -33.11 15.88 -28.49
C ILE A 578 -34.27 16.34 -27.59
N MET A 579 -35.03 17.37 -27.98
CA MET A 579 -36.13 17.84 -27.13
C MET A 579 -37.23 16.79 -26.96
N THR A 580 -37.57 16.05 -28.00
CA THR A 580 -38.57 14.96 -27.93
C THR A 580 -38.10 13.80 -27.04
N GLN A 581 -36.84 13.37 -27.13
CA GLN A 581 -36.26 12.40 -26.18
C GLN A 581 -36.33 12.94 -24.76
N ILE A 582 -35.80 14.15 -24.55
CA ILE A 582 -35.74 14.81 -23.25
C ILE A 582 -37.14 15.07 -22.67
N GLN A 583 -38.19 15.28 -23.46
CA GLN A 583 -39.56 15.44 -22.94
C GLN A 583 -40.28 14.10 -22.64
N ASN A 584 -39.73 12.96 -23.05
CA ASN A 584 -40.36 11.63 -22.99
C ASN A 584 -39.40 10.54 -22.46
N GLU A 585 -38.85 10.75 -21.27
CA GLU A 585 -38.18 9.69 -20.50
C GLU A 585 -39.08 9.27 -19.33
N TYR A 586 -38.99 8.01 -18.93
CA TYR A 586 -39.74 7.46 -17.80
C TYR A 586 -39.14 7.95 -16.49
N GLN A 587 -39.97 8.41 -15.55
CA GLN A 587 -39.53 8.69 -14.18
C GLN A 587 -39.92 7.51 -13.30
N ILE A 588 -38.97 6.98 -12.53
CA ILE A 588 -39.18 5.80 -11.67
C ILE A 588 -38.55 6.07 -10.31
N THR A 589 -39.35 6.04 -9.23
CA THR A 589 -38.86 6.22 -7.86
C THR A 589 -38.89 4.90 -7.10
N TYR A 590 -37.77 4.56 -6.46
CA TYR A 590 -37.66 3.46 -5.51
C TYR A 590 -37.03 3.95 -4.20
N THR A 591 -37.06 3.11 -3.15
CA THR A 591 -36.32 3.40 -1.90
C THR A 591 -35.10 2.49 -1.82
N SER A 592 -33.92 3.07 -1.56
CA SER A 592 -32.67 2.30 -1.49
C SER A 592 -32.76 1.21 -0.40
N PRO A 593 -32.38 -0.05 -0.70
CA PRO A 593 -32.28 -1.13 0.29
C PRO A 593 -31.12 -0.93 1.29
N ARG A 594 -30.34 0.16 1.16
CA ARG A 594 -29.24 0.55 2.05
C ARG A 594 -29.41 2.02 2.45
N PRO A 595 -30.38 2.38 3.31
CA PRO A 595 -30.74 3.76 3.63
C PRO A 595 -29.73 4.51 4.53
N GLN A 596 -28.57 3.93 4.80
CA GLN A 596 -27.48 4.58 5.55
C GLN A 596 -26.72 5.54 4.66
N LYS A 597 -26.47 6.76 5.16
CA LYS A 597 -25.62 7.78 4.52
C LYS A 597 -24.12 7.45 4.70
N ASP A 598 -23.67 6.40 4.00
CA ASP A 598 -22.38 5.73 4.24
C ASP A 598 -21.21 6.22 3.38
N GLY A 599 -21.43 7.15 2.44
CA GLY A 599 -20.37 7.71 1.58
C GLY A 599 -19.93 6.79 0.43
N THR A 600 -20.61 5.66 0.19
CA THR A 600 -20.22 4.70 -0.86
C THR A 600 -20.98 4.87 -2.17
N ARG A 601 -20.42 4.36 -3.27
CA ARG A 601 -21.07 4.28 -4.58
C ARG A 601 -22.09 3.13 -4.59
N ARG A 602 -23.25 3.35 -5.22
CA ARG A 602 -24.32 2.37 -5.45
C ARG A 602 -24.48 2.17 -6.96
N ARG A 603 -24.39 0.93 -7.47
CA ARG A 603 -24.69 0.60 -8.87
C ARG A 603 -26.20 0.35 -9.01
N VAL A 604 -26.82 0.96 -10.01
CA VAL A 604 -28.24 0.79 -10.33
C VAL A 604 -28.35 0.19 -11.73
N THR A 605 -29.03 -0.95 -11.84
CA THR A 605 -29.27 -1.62 -13.11
C THR A 605 -30.77 -1.63 -13.40
N VAL A 606 -31.17 -0.94 -14.47
CA VAL A 606 -32.55 -0.95 -14.97
C VAL A 606 -32.63 -1.94 -16.12
N THR A 607 -33.52 -2.91 -15.99
CA THR A 607 -33.88 -3.90 -16.99
C THR A 607 -35.24 -3.54 -17.56
N VAL A 608 -35.36 -3.46 -18.89
CA VAL A 608 -36.60 -3.18 -19.60
C VAL A 608 -36.93 -4.33 -20.55
N THR A 609 -38.15 -4.84 -20.48
CA THR A 609 -38.66 -5.91 -21.33
C THR A 609 -39.75 -5.39 -22.26
N TYR A 610 -39.50 -5.44 -23.56
CA TYR A 610 -40.46 -4.97 -24.58
C TYR A 610 -40.40 -5.85 -25.83
N ASN A 611 -41.56 -6.22 -26.39
CA ASN A 611 -41.69 -7.16 -27.52
C ASN A 611 -40.90 -8.47 -27.33
N ALA A 612 -40.95 -9.04 -26.12
CA ALA A 612 -40.19 -10.21 -25.68
C ALA A 612 -38.65 -10.09 -25.76
N VAL A 613 -38.12 -8.87 -25.91
CA VAL A 613 -36.68 -8.57 -25.87
C VAL A 613 -36.35 -7.82 -24.58
N GLU A 614 -35.37 -8.33 -23.83
CA GLU A 614 -34.84 -7.71 -22.61
C GLU A 614 -33.62 -6.83 -22.96
N LYS A 615 -33.55 -5.63 -22.38
CA LYS A 615 -32.41 -4.71 -22.47
C LYS A 615 -32.06 -4.17 -21.09
N LYS A 616 -30.77 -3.91 -20.85
CA LYS A 616 -30.27 -3.39 -19.56
C LYS A 616 -29.49 -2.10 -19.77
N ALA A 617 -29.64 -1.21 -18.81
CA ALA A 617 -28.80 -0.03 -18.63
C ALA A 617 -28.25 -0.04 -17.20
N GLU A 618 -26.97 0.29 -17.04
CA GLU A 618 -26.33 0.44 -15.74
C GLU A 618 -25.80 1.87 -15.58
N ASN A 619 -25.96 2.42 -14.38
CA ASN A 619 -25.39 3.71 -13.97
C ASN A 619 -25.14 3.65 -12.45
N SER A 620 -24.56 4.68 -11.84
CA SER A 620 -24.27 4.66 -10.40
C SER A 620 -24.31 6.05 -9.77
N TYR A 621 -24.63 6.09 -8.48
CA TYR A 621 -24.66 7.32 -7.69
C TYR A 621 -23.81 7.18 -6.42
N LEU A 622 -23.40 8.31 -5.84
CA LEU A 622 -22.61 8.37 -4.60
C LEU A 622 -23.52 8.79 -3.45
N VAL A 623 -23.64 7.97 -2.40
CA VAL A 623 -24.49 8.32 -1.25
C VAL A 623 -23.87 9.49 -0.49
N PRO A 624 -24.60 10.60 -0.23
CA PRO A 624 -24.05 11.75 0.49
C PRO A 624 -23.68 11.38 1.93
N GLY A 625 -22.39 11.43 2.24
CA GLY A 625 -21.83 11.21 3.57
C GLY A 625 -20.33 11.48 3.59
N VAL A 626 -19.77 11.73 4.77
CA VAL A 626 -18.32 11.62 4.96
C VAL A 626 -17.97 10.13 4.86
N ILE A 627 -16.84 9.77 4.23
CA ILE A 627 -16.29 8.41 4.32
C ILE A 627 -15.98 8.15 5.79
N GLY A 628 -16.88 7.41 6.45
CA GLY A 628 -17.06 7.37 7.91
C GLY A 628 -16.01 6.57 8.67
N SER A 629 -14.73 6.80 8.38
CA SER A 629 -13.54 6.15 8.95
C SER A 629 -13.46 4.62 8.76
N GLY A 630 -12.38 4.17 8.11
CA GLY A 630 -11.94 2.76 8.05
C GLY A 630 -11.46 2.20 9.40
N PHE A 631 -12.15 2.52 10.49
CA PHE A 631 -11.88 2.02 11.84
C PHE A 631 -13.13 1.50 12.55
N GLY A 632 -14.34 1.85 12.10
CA GLY A 632 -15.58 1.49 12.79
C GLY A 632 -16.00 0.02 12.64
N ALA A 633 -16.03 -0.51 11.41
CA ALA A 633 -16.78 -1.73 11.10
C ALA A 633 -15.95 -3.03 11.04
N GLN A 634 -14.64 -2.97 10.76
CA GLN A 634 -13.80 -4.16 10.50
C GLN A 634 -12.74 -4.45 11.58
N TRP A 635 -12.45 -3.52 12.49
CA TRP A 635 -11.35 -3.67 13.47
C TRP A 635 -11.50 -4.91 14.38
N TRP A 636 -12.74 -5.28 14.74
CA TRP A 636 -13.03 -6.47 15.53
C TRP A 636 -12.84 -7.77 14.74
N VAL A 637 -13.10 -7.76 13.42
CA VAL A 637 -12.80 -8.89 12.52
C VAL A 637 -11.28 -9.06 12.40
N PHE A 638 -10.56 -7.95 12.20
CA PHE A 638 -9.10 -7.94 12.19
C PHE A 638 -8.51 -8.51 13.50
N LEU A 639 -8.99 -8.08 14.67
CA LEU A 639 -8.55 -8.66 15.94
C LEU A 639 -8.93 -10.13 16.11
N ALA A 640 -10.14 -10.54 15.69
CA ALA A 640 -10.59 -11.93 15.76
C ALA A 640 -9.75 -12.88 14.88
N LEU A 641 -9.21 -12.39 13.75
CA LEU A 641 -8.28 -13.13 12.89
C LEU A 641 -6.82 -13.03 13.37
N LEU A 642 -6.42 -11.90 13.96
CA LEU A 642 -5.05 -11.65 14.41
C LEU A 642 -4.71 -12.39 15.71
N LEU A 643 -5.64 -12.48 16.67
CA LEU A 643 -5.41 -13.13 17.96
C LEU A 643 -5.01 -14.62 17.82
N PRO A 644 -5.67 -15.45 16.97
CA PRO A 644 -5.20 -16.80 16.65
C PRO A 644 -3.80 -16.85 16.03
N LEU A 645 -3.45 -15.93 15.14
CA LEU A 645 -2.11 -15.88 14.51
C LEU A 645 -1.02 -15.50 15.52
N ILE A 646 -1.30 -14.56 16.43
CA ILE A 646 -0.41 -14.22 17.55
C ILE A 646 -0.29 -15.40 18.52
N PHE A 647 -1.37 -16.11 18.82
CA PHE A 647 -1.31 -17.31 19.67
C PHE A 647 -0.42 -18.40 19.04
N LEU A 648 -0.59 -18.67 17.74
CA LEU A 648 0.26 -19.61 16.99
C LEU A 648 1.74 -19.18 16.99
N LEU A 649 2.04 -17.88 16.84
CA LEU A 649 3.40 -17.34 16.90
C LEU A 649 4.12 -17.72 18.21
N PHE A 650 3.41 -17.74 19.34
CA PHE A 650 3.94 -18.10 20.66
C PHE A 650 3.78 -19.57 21.04
N LEU A 651 2.89 -20.32 20.38
CA LEU A 651 2.55 -21.72 20.70
C LEU A 651 3.79 -22.63 20.88
N PRO A 652 4.84 -22.60 20.04
CA PRO A 652 6.05 -23.41 20.25
C PRO A 652 6.78 -23.10 21.57
N THR A 653 6.75 -21.85 22.02
CA THR A 653 7.38 -21.43 23.28
C THR A 653 6.54 -21.79 24.50
N ILE A 654 5.20 -21.73 24.37
CA ILE A 654 4.24 -22.18 25.38
C ILE A 654 4.39 -23.69 25.60
N ILE A 655 4.39 -24.47 24.52
CA ILE A 655 4.59 -25.94 24.57
C ILE A 655 5.95 -26.28 25.22
N LYS A 656 7.04 -25.59 24.85
CA LYS A 656 8.35 -25.83 25.47
C LYS A 656 8.33 -25.56 26.99
N LYS A 657 7.68 -24.48 27.45
CA LYS A 657 7.54 -24.20 28.89
C LYS A 657 6.72 -25.26 29.61
N LEU A 658 5.58 -25.69 29.05
CA LEU A 658 4.71 -26.70 29.66
C LEU A 658 5.40 -28.07 29.81
N ILE A 659 6.11 -28.54 28.78
CA ILE A 659 6.86 -29.80 28.82
C ILE A 659 7.99 -29.75 29.88
N VAL A 660 8.68 -28.60 30.00
CA VAL A 660 9.72 -28.41 31.03
C VAL A 660 9.12 -28.40 32.43
N HIS A 661 7.98 -27.73 32.66
CA HIS A 661 7.33 -27.74 33.96
C HIS A 661 6.84 -29.13 34.37
N HIS A 662 6.28 -29.92 33.43
CA HIS A 662 5.81 -31.27 33.75
C HIS A 662 6.97 -32.23 34.11
N LYS A 663 8.18 -32.02 33.56
CA LYS A 663 9.41 -32.73 33.95
C LYS A 663 10.02 -32.27 35.29
N LEU A 664 9.49 -31.22 35.92
CA LEU A 664 10.00 -30.64 37.17
C LEU A 664 9.02 -30.77 38.35
N ALA A 665 7.91 -31.50 38.18
CA ALA A 665 7.09 -31.91 39.30
C ALA A 665 7.85 -32.96 40.14
N PRO A 666 8.20 -32.69 41.42
CA PRO A 666 8.94 -33.65 42.23
C PRO A 666 8.06 -34.86 42.56
N ALA A 667 8.58 -36.06 42.32
CA ALA A 667 7.93 -37.28 42.78
C ALA A 667 7.98 -37.32 44.32
N GLN A 668 6.85 -37.04 44.98
CA GLN A 668 6.74 -37.21 46.42
C GLN A 668 6.65 -38.70 46.75
N THR A 669 7.75 -39.24 47.29
CA THR A 669 7.86 -40.64 47.73
C THR A 669 6.89 -40.90 48.89
N ALA A 670 5.83 -41.66 48.66
CA ALA A 670 4.83 -41.96 49.68
C ALA A 670 5.40 -42.92 50.75
N THR A 671 5.66 -42.42 51.95
CA THR A 671 6.13 -43.21 53.11
C THR A 671 5.36 -42.87 54.40
N ALA A 672 4.18 -43.47 54.53
CA ALA A 672 3.44 -43.68 55.78
C ALA A 672 2.55 -44.94 55.54
N VAL A 673 2.72 -46.08 56.22
CA VAL A 673 2.66 -46.34 57.68
C VAL A 673 1.25 -46.13 58.27
N THR A 674 0.40 -47.12 57.98
CA THR A 674 -0.52 -47.81 58.90
C THR A 674 -1.08 -47.08 60.13
N ALA A 675 -2.36 -46.68 60.09
CA ALA A 675 -3.31 -46.77 61.22
C ALA A 675 -4.77 -46.50 60.80
N THR A 676 -5.73 -47.29 61.29
CA THR A 676 -7.20 -47.10 61.25
C THR A 676 -7.87 -47.95 62.33
N PRO A 677 -9.17 -47.78 62.65
CA PRO A 677 -9.95 -46.58 62.96
C PRO A 677 -10.37 -46.62 64.47
N PRO A 678 -11.49 -46.04 65.01
CA PRO A 678 -12.90 -46.08 64.57
C PRO A 678 -13.46 -44.66 64.24
N VAL A 679 -14.57 -44.44 63.49
CA VAL A 679 -16.00 -44.80 63.72
C VAL A 679 -16.52 -44.14 65.03
N GLN A 680 -17.58 -43.32 65.10
CA GLN A 680 -18.86 -43.30 64.37
C GLN A 680 -19.57 -41.92 64.51
N GLN A 681 -20.33 -41.47 63.50
CA GLN A 681 -21.78 -41.15 63.59
C GLN A 681 -22.34 -40.51 62.29
N ILE A 682 -23.67 -40.47 62.18
CA ILE A 682 -24.44 -40.22 60.95
C ILE A 682 -25.55 -39.19 61.26
N SER A 683 -26.04 -38.51 60.21
CA SER A 683 -27.17 -37.56 60.16
C SER A 683 -26.80 -36.08 60.40
N GLY A 684 -27.38 -35.13 59.66
CA GLY A 684 -28.21 -35.31 58.46
C GLY A 684 -28.95 -34.05 57.96
N LEU A 685 -29.18 -34.03 56.65
CA LEU A 685 -30.30 -33.38 55.94
C LEU A 685 -30.48 -31.84 55.96
N VAL A 686 -30.39 -31.29 54.74
CA VAL A 686 -31.42 -30.44 54.08
C VAL A 686 -31.31 -28.89 54.13
N SER A 687 -31.54 -28.33 52.93
CA SER A 687 -31.90 -26.94 52.56
C SER A 687 -31.04 -25.75 53.04
N LYS A 688 -30.27 -25.22 52.10
CA LYS A 688 -30.28 -23.78 51.78
C LYS A 688 -31.03 -23.56 50.46
N PRO A 689 -31.85 -22.51 50.35
CA PRO A 689 -32.02 -21.82 49.07
C PRO A 689 -31.72 -20.31 49.18
N LEU A 690 -31.27 -19.77 48.04
CA LEU A 690 -31.24 -18.38 47.57
C LEU A 690 -30.95 -17.23 48.55
N ASN A 691 -29.86 -16.51 48.25
CA ASN A 691 -29.62 -15.14 48.67
C ASN A 691 -30.38 -14.17 47.73
N SER A 692 -31.00 -13.12 48.25
CA SER A 692 -31.73 -12.14 47.44
C SER A 692 -31.69 -10.69 47.98
N GLY A 693 -30.80 -9.87 47.41
CA GLY A 693 -31.11 -8.48 47.08
C GLY A 693 -30.72 -7.33 48.04
N VAL A 694 -30.45 -6.18 47.38
CA VAL A 694 -30.67 -4.80 47.85
C VAL A 694 -29.71 -4.17 48.89
N ALA A 695 -28.58 -3.68 48.34
CA ALA A 695 -28.14 -2.26 48.39
C ALA A 695 -27.55 -1.59 49.66
N SER A 696 -27.03 -0.36 49.43
CA SER A 696 -26.62 0.73 50.35
C SER A 696 -25.32 0.63 51.20
N THR A 697 -24.30 1.42 50.79
CA THR A 697 -23.60 2.53 51.51
C THR A 697 -23.54 2.57 53.06
N PRO A 698 -22.47 3.13 53.72
CA PRO A 698 -21.95 4.50 53.41
C PRO A 698 -20.47 4.92 53.73
N ALA A 699 -20.11 6.10 53.19
CA ALA A 699 -19.34 7.25 53.74
C ALA A 699 -17.92 7.16 54.39
N SER A 700 -17.02 8.04 53.90
CA SER A 700 -16.17 9.03 54.63
C SER A 700 -15.47 9.95 53.57
N GLN A 701 -15.71 11.27 53.49
CA GLN A 701 -15.12 12.41 54.28
C GLN A 701 -13.59 12.61 54.05
N VAL A 702 -12.97 13.81 53.86
CA VAL A 702 -13.36 15.23 53.53
C VAL A 702 -12.02 16.06 53.42
N PRO A 703 -11.85 17.35 52.99
CA PRO A 703 -12.66 18.36 52.25
C PRO A 703 -11.89 19.01 51.04
N THR A 704 -11.92 20.36 50.89
CA THR A 704 -11.07 21.29 50.07
C THR A 704 -11.00 22.66 50.83
N PRO A 705 -10.18 23.71 50.51
CA PRO A 705 -10.36 24.62 49.34
C PRO A 705 -9.07 25.40 48.86
N THR A 706 -9.26 26.53 48.15
CA THR A 706 -8.29 27.43 47.41
C THR A 706 -8.41 28.92 47.92
N PRO A 707 -7.94 30.05 47.30
CA PRO A 707 -6.88 30.39 46.30
C PRO A 707 -6.07 31.75 46.51
N LEU A 708 -5.22 32.14 45.52
CA LEU A 708 -4.81 33.53 45.10
C LEU A 708 -3.84 34.38 46.01
N PRO A 709 -3.25 35.55 45.58
CA PRO A 709 -3.52 36.42 44.40
C PRO A 709 -2.32 36.84 43.49
N SER A 710 -2.57 37.76 42.53
CA SER A 710 -1.63 38.35 41.53
C SER A 710 -1.29 39.83 41.79
N PRO A 711 -0.34 40.43 41.04
CA PRO A 711 -0.66 41.50 40.04
C PRO A 711 0.27 41.51 38.78
N LEU A 712 0.13 42.30 37.69
CA LEU A 712 -0.96 43.03 36.99
C LEU A 712 -0.51 43.42 35.54
N LEU A 713 -1.37 44.16 34.80
CA LEU A 713 -1.19 45.08 33.63
C LEU A 713 0.25 45.37 33.10
N GLY A 714 0.56 45.54 31.80
CA GLY A 714 -0.19 45.60 30.51
C GLY A 714 0.76 46.12 29.39
N GLY A 715 0.42 46.31 28.10
CA GLY A 715 -0.85 46.06 27.37
C GLY A 715 -1.01 46.79 26.01
N ALA A 716 -0.09 46.69 25.04
CA ALA A 716 -0.18 47.35 23.70
C ALA A 716 0.54 46.53 22.58
N GLY A 717 0.31 46.85 21.30
CA GLY A 717 0.94 46.16 20.15
C GLY A 717 1.29 47.07 18.97
N GLY A 718 2.10 46.56 18.04
CA GLY A 718 2.57 47.24 16.83
C GLY A 718 3.51 46.33 16.02
N GLY A 719 3.68 46.61 14.73
CA GLY A 719 4.57 45.86 13.83
C GLY A 719 5.31 46.78 12.87
N TRP A 720 5.89 46.18 11.81
CA TRP A 720 6.64 46.79 10.70
C TRP A 720 8.14 47.08 10.94
N GLU A 721 8.95 46.17 10.38
CA GLU A 721 10.07 46.40 9.44
C GLU A 721 11.39 47.09 9.84
N GLU A 722 12.37 46.82 8.96
CA GLU A 722 13.79 47.22 8.87
C GLU A 722 13.97 48.68 8.35
N PRO A 723 15.20 49.23 8.07
CA PRO A 723 16.56 48.63 8.01
C PRO A 723 17.66 49.45 8.76
N GLY A 724 18.95 49.11 8.61
CA GLY A 724 20.05 50.04 9.00
C GLY A 724 21.48 49.51 9.16
N VAL A 725 22.09 49.03 8.07
CA VAL A 725 23.51 48.62 7.95
C VAL A 725 24.52 49.70 8.38
N ASP A 726 25.58 49.36 9.16
CA ASP A 726 26.99 49.45 8.68
C ASP A 726 28.04 48.71 9.55
N ARG A 727 29.30 48.63 9.07
CA ARG A 727 30.40 47.77 9.57
C ARG A 727 31.78 48.45 9.48
N ARG A 728 32.57 48.41 10.58
CA ARG A 728 34.06 48.27 10.72
C ARG A 728 34.41 48.42 12.21
N GLU A 729 35.31 47.65 12.85
CA GLU A 729 36.76 47.44 12.63
C GLU A 729 37.61 48.71 12.90
N SER A 730 38.72 48.69 13.66
CA SER A 730 39.48 47.57 14.26
C SER A 730 40.49 48.02 15.35
N ALA A 731 41.15 47.04 16.01
CA ALA A 731 42.52 47.09 16.61
C ALA A 731 42.77 47.91 17.91
N GLN A 732 43.73 47.58 18.81
CA GLN A 732 44.53 46.35 19.05
C GLN A 732 45.20 46.37 20.47
N GLN A 733 45.29 45.19 21.14
CA GLN A 733 46.45 44.60 21.88
C GLN A 733 47.28 45.41 22.95
N SER A 734 48.02 44.81 23.89
CA SER A 734 48.04 43.45 24.50
C SER A 734 48.97 43.38 25.73
N VAL A 735 48.75 42.40 26.61
CA VAL A 735 49.81 41.56 27.22
C VAL A 735 49.26 40.12 27.23
N ALA A 736 50.07 39.11 26.87
CA ALA A 736 49.58 37.77 26.57
C ALA A 736 50.05 36.68 27.56
N PRO A 737 49.17 35.78 28.02
CA PRO A 737 49.58 34.48 28.53
C PRO A 737 49.92 33.52 27.38
N THR A 738 50.82 32.55 27.63
CA THR A 738 51.26 31.58 26.62
C THR A 738 50.17 30.57 26.26
N THR A 739 49.70 30.61 25.01
CA THR A 739 48.72 29.65 24.48
C THR A 739 49.41 28.32 24.13
N PRO A 740 48.91 27.15 24.58
CA PRO A 740 49.43 25.85 24.18
C PRO A 740 49.19 25.59 22.69
N THR A 741 50.25 25.30 21.94
CA THR A 741 50.22 25.22 20.47
C THR A 741 49.63 23.92 19.93
N ALA A 742 49.54 22.86 20.76
CA ALA A 742 48.83 21.63 20.44
C ALA A 742 48.35 20.91 21.72
N ALA A 743 47.46 19.93 21.58
CA ALA A 743 47.05 19.03 22.65
C ALA A 743 46.69 17.64 22.12
N ALA A 744 46.69 16.65 23.01
CA ALA A 744 46.26 15.28 22.71
C ALA A 744 45.47 14.66 23.86
N LEU A 745 44.55 13.76 23.54
CA LEU A 745 44.00 12.80 24.50
C LEU A 745 44.83 11.53 24.46
N ILE A 746 45.51 11.20 25.55
CA ILE A 746 46.13 9.89 25.75
C ILE A 746 45.07 8.96 26.36
N ALA A 747 44.93 7.76 25.82
CA ALA A 747 43.88 6.82 26.20
C ALA A 747 44.41 5.79 27.21
N SER A 748 43.67 5.51 28.30
CA SER A 748 44.11 4.57 29.35
C SER A 748 43.33 3.25 29.28
N GLY A 749 43.80 2.30 28.46
CA GLY A 749 43.22 0.95 28.34
C GLY A 749 43.27 0.37 26.92
N HIS A 750 42.84 -0.88 26.75
CA HIS A 750 42.94 -1.61 25.47
C HIS A 750 41.69 -1.50 24.58
N HIS A 751 41.09 -0.30 24.46
CA HIS A 751 39.79 -0.09 23.80
C HIS A 751 39.79 0.95 22.66
N PHE A 752 40.97 1.24 22.10
CA PHE A 752 41.18 2.35 21.17
C PHE A 752 41.91 1.88 19.91
N SER A 753 41.71 2.61 18.81
CA SER A 753 42.47 2.44 17.56
C SER A 753 43.79 3.23 17.55
N VAL A 754 43.99 4.14 18.50
CA VAL A 754 45.19 4.97 18.66
C VAL A 754 45.37 5.29 20.16
N ASP A 755 46.57 5.09 20.71
CA ASP A 755 46.84 5.35 22.14
C ASP A 755 46.92 6.85 22.48
N ARG A 756 47.18 7.71 21.50
CA ARG A 756 47.29 9.17 21.63
C ARG A 756 46.62 9.86 20.44
N PHE A 757 45.48 10.49 20.70
CA PHE A 757 44.66 11.17 19.69
C PHE A 757 44.92 12.70 19.70
N PRO A 758 45.46 13.30 18.63
CA PRO A 758 45.75 14.73 18.59
C PRO A 758 44.47 15.57 18.39
N LEU A 759 44.30 16.62 19.20
CA LEU A 759 43.19 17.58 19.12
C LEU A 759 43.49 18.66 18.05
N SER A 760 43.62 18.21 16.80
CA SER A 760 44.08 19.00 15.65
C SER A 760 42.99 19.78 14.91
N LYS A 761 41.73 19.64 15.30
CA LYS A 761 40.58 20.39 14.75
C LYS A 761 39.99 21.31 15.83
N ALA A 762 39.46 22.46 15.43
CA ALA A 762 38.82 23.42 16.33
C ALA A 762 37.60 22.84 17.09
N ILE A 763 36.94 21.83 16.51
CA ILE A 763 35.91 21.00 17.14
C ILE A 763 36.25 19.52 16.85
N ILE A 764 36.26 18.70 17.90
CA ILE A 764 36.43 17.24 17.85
C ILE A 764 35.14 16.63 18.38
N ASN A 765 34.40 15.90 17.53
CA ASN A 765 33.24 15.10 17.91
C ASN A 765 33.70 13.77 18.51
N ILE A 766 33.05 13.33 19.59
CA ILE A 766 33.42 12.15 20.36
C ILE A 766 32.18 11.28 20.57
N GLY A 767 32.27 10.00 20.23
CA GLY A 767 31.15 9.07 20.37
C GLY A 767 31.44 7.69 19.80
N ARG A 768 30.47 6.78 19.89
CA ARG A 768 30.59 5.40 19.39
C ARG A 768 30.25 5.22 17.90
N GLU A 769 29.66 6.23 17.27
CA GLU A 769 29.33 6.18 15.84
C GLU A 769 30.55 6.50 14.98
N THR A 770 30.68 5.84 13.83
CA THR A 770 31.86 5.95 12.94
C THR A 770 32.03 7.31 12.27
N GLY A 771 31.04 8.21 12.38
CA GLY A 771 31.11 9.60 11.91
C GLY A 771 31.67 10.60 12.93
N ASN A 772 32.15 10.17 14.10
CA ASN A 772 32.84 11.04 15.05
C ASN A 772 34.33 11.17 14.72
N ASP A 773 34.95 12.27 15.16
CA ASP A 773 36.40 12.49 14.98
C ASP A 773 37.23 11.54 15.87
N LEU A 774 36.75 11.29 17.10
CA LEU A 774 37.24 10.24 17.99
C LEU A 774 36.14 9.19 18.21
N VAL A 775 36.31 8.04 17.56
CA VAL A 775 35.37 6.91 17.64
C VAL A 775 35.77 6.01 18.82
N ILE A 776 34.89 5.89 19.83
CA ILE A 776 35.11 5.06 21.02
C ILE A 776 34.18 3.85 20.97
N ASN A 777 34.74 2.68 20.64
CA ASN A 777 34.01 1.42 20.46
C ASN A 777 33.65 0.73 21.79
N HIS A 778 32.99 1.44 22.71
CA HIS A 778 32.61 0.92 24.03
C HIS A 778 31.13 1.20 24.34
N GLU A 779 30.39 0.19 24.78
CA GLU A 779 28.92 0.23 24.89
C GLU A 779 28.36 1.38 25.74
N SER A 780 29.08 1.78 26.80
CA SER A 780 28.72 2.91 27.65
C SER A 780 28.77 4.28 26.96
N VAL A 781 29.37 4.36 25.77
CA VAL A 781 29.51 5.60 24.99
C VAL A 781 28.35 5.73 24.00
N SER A 782 27.72 6.89 24.03
CA SER A 782 26.58 7.25 23.18
C SER A 782 27.04 7.44 21.72
N ARG A 783 26.14 7.30 20.75
CA ARG A 783 26.47 7.40 19.30
C ARG A 783 27.21 8.70 18.98
N ARG A 784 26.64 9.81 19.43
CA ARG A 784 27.32 11.10 19.65
C ARG A 784 27.24 11.34 21.16
N HIS A 785 28.37 11.61 21.81
CA HIS A 785 28.46 11.61 23.27
C HIS A 785 28.98 12.94 23.80
N ALA A 786 30.06 13.46 23.23
CA ALA A 786 30.66 14.74 23.61
C ALA A 786 31.27 15.47 22.41
N GLN A 787 31.64 16.73 22.63
CA GLN A 787 32.56 17.49 21.79
C GLN A 787 33.68 18.07 22.67
N ILE A 788 34.89 18.17 22.13
CA ILE A 788 35.91 19.08 22.64
C ILE A 788 36.09 20.21 21.64
N LYS A 789 36.11 21.46 22.11
CA LYS A 789 36.31 22.66 21.31
C LYS A 789 37.51 23.44 21.81
N GLN A 790 38.21 24.14 20.92
CA GLN A 790 39.27 25.08 21.29
C GLN A 790 38.70 26.51 21.31
N GLU A 791 38.56 27.08 22.50
CA GLU A 791 37.89 28.36 22.75
C GLU A 791 38.80 29.26 23.61
N GLN A 792 39.07 30.48 23.14
CA GLN A 792 39.91 31.47 23.83
C GLN A 792 41.29 30.91 24.29
N GLY A 793 41.91 30.06 23.47
CA GLY A 793 43.22 29.44 23.77
C GLY A 793 43.17 28.28 24.77
N ARG A 794 41.98 27.80 25.14
CA ARG A 794 41.76 26.67 26.06
C ARG A 794 40.92 25.57 25.39
N TYR A 795 41.06 24.33 25.85
CA TYR A 795 40.19 23.24 25.41
C TYR A 795 39.01 23.09 26.38
N VAL A 796 37.78 23.04 25.85
CA VAL A 796 36.54 22.94 26.61
C VAL A 796 35.79 21.69 26.15
N VAL A 797 35.41 20.83 27.09
CA VAL A 797 34.55 19.66 26.81
C VAL A 797 33.09 20.03 27.00
N TYR A 798 32.25 19.54 26.11
CA TYR A 798 30.79 19.69 26.06
C TYR A 798 30.16 18.29 25.97
N ASP A 799 29.30 17.93 26.92
CA ASP A 799 28.48 16.70 26.85
C ASP A 799 27.24 16.97 25.99
N LEU A 800 26.94 16.06 25.04
CA LEU A 800 25.84 16.24 24.08
C LEU A 800 24.50 15.63 24.57
N GLY A 801 24.25 15.64 25.88
CA GLY A 801 23.08 14.99 26.49
C GLY A 801 23.26 13.48 26.60
N SER A 802 24.46 13.04 26.97
CA SER A 802 24.86 11.65 26.89
C SER A 802 24.27 10.79 28.01
N THR A 803 23.97 9.53 27.68
CA THR A 803 23.24 8.59 28.54
C THR A 803 23.92 8.38 29.88
N ASN A 804 25.22 8.09 29.85
CA ASN A 804 26.03 7.80 31.04
C ASN A 804 26.81 9.02 31.56
N GLY A 805 26.92 10.09 30.77
CA GLY A 805 27.60 11.33 31.14
C GLY A 805 29.09 11.38 30.80
N THR A 806 29.56 12.60 30.60
CA THR A 806 30.98 12.99 30.62
C THR A 806 31.38 13.43 32.02
N PHE A 807 32.57 13.02 32.48
CA PHE A 807 33.16 13.37 33.77
C PHE A 807 34.56 13.95 33.59
N VAL A 808 35.00 14.82 34.52
CA VAL A 808 36.34 15.41 34.53
C VAL A 808 36.94 15.41 35.93
N SER A 809 38.21 15.03 36.06
CA SER A 809 39.03 15.20 37.28
C SER A 809 40.29 16.01 36.97
N TYR A 810 40.64 16.97 37.84
CA TYR A 810 41.86 17.78 37.72
C TYR A 810 43.02 17.28 38.58
N THR A 811 42.82 16.23 39.39
CA THR A 811 43.79 15.77 40.39
C THR A 811 44.47 14.46 39.99
N GLY A 812 44.26 13.97 38.77
CA GLY A 812 44.70 12.63 38.33
C GLY A 812 43.98 11.46 39.02
N ASP A 813 43.00 11.76 39.87
CA ASP A 813 42.29 10.82 40.74
C ASP A 813 40.84 10.68 40.28
N LEU A 814 40.46 9.48 39.84
CA LEU A 814 39.11 9.18 39.35
C LEU A 814 38.06 9.25 40.45
N THR A 815 38.41 9.05 41.72
CA THR A 815 37.45 9.14 42.84
C THR A 815 36.97 10.58 43.10
N LYS A 816 37.63 11.57 42.49
CA LYS A 816 37.35 13.01 42.61
C LYS A 816 36.88 13.64 41.31
N GLU A 817 36.44 12.83 40.34
CA GLU A 817 35.83 13.32 39.12
C GLU A 817 34.43 13.92 39.37
N ARG A 818 34.05 14.90 38.55
CA ARG A 818 32.70 15.49 38.56
C ARG A 818 32.03 15.30 37.20
N ARG A 819 30.74 14.95 37.17
CA ARG A 819 29.95 14.96 35.91
C ARG A 819 29.83 16.39 35.42
N VAL A 820 29.95 16.60 34.10
CA VAL A 820 29.92 17.93 33.49
C VAL A 820 29.01 17.97 32.27
N THR A 821 28.32 19.09 32.07
CA THR A 821 27.64 19.44 30.81
C THR A 821 28.55 20.27 29.92
N GLN A 822 29.29 21.21 30.50
CA GLN A 822 30.38 21.96 29.88
C GLN A 822 31.48 22.18 30.93
N ASN A 823 32.76 22.03 30.56
CA ASN A 823 33.87 22.29 31.47
C ASN A 823 35.20 22.60 30.74
N ALA A 824 35.94 23.59 31.22
CA ALA A 824 37.28 23.91 30.70
C ALA A 824 38.32 22.92 31.24
N LEU A 825 39.12 22.34 30.34
CA LEU A 825 40.15 21.36 30.66
C LEU A 825 41.50 22.04 30.93
N LYS A 826 42.36 21.36 31.70
CA LYS A 826 43.75 21.74 32.01
C LYS A 826 44.70 20.61 31.62
N ASN A 827 46.00 20.91 31.47
CA ASN A 827 47.01 19.85 31.33
C ASN A 827 46.92 18.86 32.50
N GLY A 828 47.01 17.56 32.23
CA GLY A 828 46.88 16.50 33.23
C GLY A 828 45.44 16.21 33.71
N SER A 829 44.41 16.79 33.07
CA SER A 829 43.02 16.47 33.42
C SER A 829 42.64 15.08 32.92
N LEU A 830 42.05 14.25 33.78
CA LEU A 830 41.35 13.06 33.32
C LEU A 830 39.95 13.44 32.82
N VAL A 831 39.55 12.90 31.68
CA VAL A 831 38.23 13.07 31.08
C VAL A 831 37.66 11.68 30.79
N ARG A 832 36.50 11.37 31.35
CA ARG A 832 35.85 10.06 31.21
C ARG A 832 34.53 10.19 30.45
N PHE A 833 34.38 9.41 29.38
CA PHE A 833 33.21 9.35 28.51
C PHE A 833 32.50 8.00 28.72
N GLY A 834 31.33 8.00 29.35
CA GLY A 834 30.75 6.74 29.86
C GLY A 834 31.74 6.09 30.84
N ASN A 835 32.19 4.86 30.60
CA ASN A 835 33.16 4.17 31.45
C ASN A 835 34.62 4.29 30.92
N VAL A 836 34.88 5.13 29.93
CA VAL A 836 36.15 5.15 29.18
C VAL A 836 36.95 6.42 29.47
N THR A 837 38.15 6.26 30.03
CA THR A 837 38.99 7.36 30.53
C THR A 837 40.12 7.73 29.57
N PHE A 838 40.36 9.04 29.45
CA PHE A 838 41.49 9.65 28.76
C PHE A 838 42.19 10.67 29.67
N LEU A 839 43.48 10.91 29.43
CA LEU A 839 44.27 12.00 30.00
C LEU A 839 44.45 13.09 28.94
N LEU A 840 44.12 14.34 29.26
CA LEU A 840 44.46 15.49 28.41
C LEU A 840 45.91 15.92 28.66
N GLU A 841 46.71 15.85 27.60
CA GLU A 841 48.06 16.39 27.53
C GLU A 841 48.05 17.69 26.70
N LEU A 842 48.52 18.80 27.28
CA LEU A 842 48.78 20.04 26.55
C LEU A 842 50.25 20.07 26.15
N ILE A 843 50.51 20.14 24.85
CA ILE A 843 51.85 20.16 24.26
C ILE A 843 52.24 21.63 24.04
N ASN A 844 52.97 22.17 25.01
CA ASN A 844 53.71 23.41 24.80
C ASN A 844 54.90 23.11 23.85
N LYS A 845 55.16 24.03 22.92
CA LYS A 845 56.42 24.09 22.15
C LYS A 845 57.32 25.15 22.76
#